data_AF-A0A671QQL2-F1
#
_entry.id   AF-A0A671QQL2-F1
#
_cell.length_a   1.000
_cell.length_b   1.000
_cell.length_c   1.000
_cell.angle_alpha   90.00
_cell.angle_beta   90.00
_cell.angle_gamma   90.00
#
_symmetry.space_group_name_H-M   'P 1'
#
loop_
_entity.id
_entity.type
_entity.pdbx_description
1 polymer ?
#
loop_
_entity_poly.entity_id
_entity_poly.type
_entity_poly.pdbx_seq_one_letter_code
_entity_poly.pdbx_strand_id
1 'polypeptide(L)'
;IRLRELQVKLDDFDRVKLIGRGAFGAVQLVRHKASQQVYAMKQLSKFEMVKRSDSAFFWEERDIMAFSKSPWIVQLCCAFQDEKYLYLVMEFMPGGDLVTLTSNYDIPEEWARFYTAEVVLALDAIHSLGFIHRDIKPDNMLLDCNGHLKLADFGTCMKMDSSGMVRCDTAVGTPDYISPEVLMSQGGTGYYGRECDWWSVGVFIYELLVGDTPFYAESLVGTYGKIMDHKNSLTFPDDIEMSKEAKDLICAFLSDREVRLGRTGVDEIKCHPFFKNDQWTFDTIRDTMAPVVPELRSDIDTSNFDDDIKDDPLGTETFAPPRAFTGNQLPFVGFTYFREDQQAVEDSLRELEKEKALLKHQRSLEELNAKHQAEVEESERLKKAQGEALRQSQQLEVSLRELQERLAQLESSRLGLEQERLSLQTSLEVEKRERSLGSETINDLQGRVSGLEDELKHVKSSLSKAEAEKRQLQEDLTALEKEKSKQEIDLSFKLKAIQQSLEQEEAEHKATKARLVDNNKINQSIEEAKSEALKDMEYKLLEERSAKQQLENRLMQLEKENSVLDCDYKQAKHELQELRSLKEKLTEEVEVLSVRVQQETQKKTLFQADLNVQRQEVSSLRSSEKQLKQELNHLLELKLSLEKQNQELRKEREEADKQLKELKDQLESEQYFTKLYKTQIRELKEDSDEKAKLYKDAQQRIEDLQEERDSLATQLEASLTKADAEELARTIAEEQYSELEKEKIMKELEIKDMIARHRQEISEKDNTISSLEESNRTLTVDVGNLANEKEELNNQLIHLQHKLEKTREEEKQTKSLILSFEKQIQSERTLKIQAVNKLAEVMKKNDVRTPQGNTADVRRKEKVNRQLQLQLRTEKDKLDHTIIKYQKEINEMQATLAEESQVRLEMQMALDSKDSDIERLRCQITSLSIHSLDTSSISSTGNDLEGDDAYPDSSLEGWLSMPTKNTKRFGWEKKYVVVSSKKILFYDSEQDREQSSPFMILDIDKLFHVRPVTQTDVYRADPREIPRIFQILYANEGESKKEELAVEALSAAERSSFIPHKSHEFVLTLYHFPSSCEACPRPLWHVFKPPPALECRRCRIKCHKDHIDRKEEVLAPCRVNYDMSTAKELLLLANSTEEQQKWVSRLLKRVPRKPIAHSSSIAIASPPSEASPTGLSPQPSPHLSNKP
;
A
#
# COMPACT_ATOMS: atom_id res chain seq x y z
N ILE A 1 -16.09 -36.83 -1.68
CA ILE A 1 -15.19 -37.91 -2.17
C ILE A 1 -14.88 -37.70 -3.65
N ARG A 2 -15.81 -37.97 -4.59
CA ARG A 2 -15.63 -37.78 -6.06
C ARG A 2 -14.81 -36.56 -6.53
N LEU A 3 -15.04 -35.36 -5.98
CA LEU A 3 -14.25 -34.16 -6.36
C LEU A 3 -12.75 -34.24 -6.04
N ARG A 4 -12.34 -34.92 -4.95
CA ARG A 4 -10.91 -35.13 -4.62
C ARG A 4 -10.25 -36.17 -5.53
N GLU A 5 -11.02 -37.05 -6.14
CA GLU A 5 -10.50 -38.10 -7.05
C GLU A 5 -10.19 -37.54 -8.45
N LEU A 6 -10.94 -36.52 -8.86
CA LEU A 6 -10.81 -35.82 -10.15
C LEU A 6 -9.80 -34.65 -10.13
N GLN A 7 -9.41 -34.17 -8.95
CA GLN A 7 -8.39 -33.12 -8.80
C GLN A 7 -6.97 -33.71 -8.87
N VAL A 8 -6.03 -32.91 -9.39
CA VAL A 8 -4.60 -33.26 -9.40
C VAL A 8 -4.12 -33.47 -7.96
N LYS A 9 -3.42 -34.59 -7.76
CA LYS A 9 -2.93 -35.09 -6.47
C LYS A 9 -1.50 -35.61 -6.64
N LEU A 10 -0.79 -35.76 -5.52
CA LEU A 10 0.59 -36.26 -5.50
C LEU A 10 0.72 -37.62 -6.22
N ASP A 11 -0.28 -38.49 -6.11
CA ASP A 11 -0.29 -39.82 -6.75
C ASP A 11 -0.27 -39.77 -8.28
N ASP A 12 -0.57 -38.63 -8.92
CA ASP A 12 -0.51 -38.46 -10.37
C ASP A 12 0.93 -38.28 -10.89
N PHE A 13 1.91 -38.18 -9.98
CA PHE A 13 3.33 -37.99 -10.28
C PHE A 13 4.18 -39.16 -9.76
N ASP A 14 5.18 -39.56 -10.53
CA ASP A 14 6.26 -40.45 -10.08
C ASP A 14 7.44 -39.61 -9.59
N ARG A 15 7.92 -39.91 -8.38
CA ARG A 15 9.09 -39.26 -7.77
C ARG A 15 10.37 -39.87 -8.35
N VAL A 16 11.27 -39.04 -8.87
CA VAL A 16 12.52 -39.48 -9.50
C VAL A 16 13.71 -39.33 -8.54
N LYS A 17 13.98 -38.10 -8.06
CA LYS A 17 15.07 -37.78 -7.12
C LYS A 17 14.66 -36.59 -6.24
N LEU A 18 15.15 -36.56 -5.00
CA LEU A 18 15.16 -35.34 -4.18
C LEU A 18 16.31 -34.44 -4.68
N ILE A 19 16.00 -33.22 -5.14
CA ILE A 19 16.97 -32.31 -5.77
C ILE A 19 17.23 -31.03 -4.97
N GLY A 20 16.47 -30.77 -3.90
CA GLY A 20 16.70 -29.65 -3.01
C GLY A 20 15.92 -29.77 -1.70
N ARG A 21 16.37 -29.10 -0.64
CA ARG A 21 15.71 -29.06 0.67
C ARG A 21 15.84 -27.67 1.28
N GLY A 22 14.72 -27.09 1.71
CA GLY A 22 14.64 -25.77 2.33
C GLY A 22 13.99 -25.79 3.72
N ALA A 23 13.95 -24.64 4.39
CA ALA A 23 13.49 -24.53 5.77
C ALA A 23 12.03 -24.98 6.01
N PHE A 24 11.18 -24.95 4.98
CA PHE A 24 9.75 -25.27 5.04
C PHE A 24 9.35 -26.50 4.21
N GLY A 25 10.29 -27.15 3.51
CA GLY A 25 9.92 -28.07 2.44
C GLY A 25 11.07 -28.73 1.69
N ALA A 26 10.72 -29.46 0.63
CA ALA A 26 11.63 -30.19 -0.23
C ALA A 26 11.28 -29.98 -1.71
N VAL A 27 12.28 -29.99 -2.59
CA VAL A 27 12.10 -29.92 -4.05
C VAL A 27 12.47 -31.27 -4.66
N GLN A 28 11.53 -31.88 -5.35
CA GLN A 28 11.67 -33.21 -5.94
C GLN A 28 11.56 -33.14 -7.45
N LEU A 29 12.47 -33.81 -8.16
CA LEU A 29 12.29 -34.11 -9.57
C LEU A 29 11.16 -35.14 -9.70
N VAL A 30 10.14 -34.83 -10.50
CA VAL A 30 8.98 -35.69 -10.71
C VAL A 30 8.65 -35.84 -12.19
N ARG A 31 8.06 -36.98 -12.56
CA ARG A 31 7.46 -37.20 -13.88
C ARG A 31 5.95 -37.33 -13.72
N HIS A 32 5.17 -36.54 -14.46
CA HIS A 32 3.72 -36.68 -14.46
C HIS A 32 3.29 -37.93 -15.22
N LYS A 33 2.49 -38.81 -14.60
CA LYS A 33 2.19 -40.15 -15.12
C LYS A 33 1.47 -40.12 -16.47
N ALA A 34 0.52 -39.19 -16.65
CA ALA A 34 -0.29 -39.15 -17.86
C ALA A 34 0.43 -38.48 -19.05
N SER A 35 1.09 -37.33 -18.85
CA SER A 35 1.79 -36.61 -19.93
C SER A 35 3.23 -37.07 -20.15
N GLN A 36 3.80 -37.85 -19.22
CA GLN A 36 5.22 -38.23 -19.17
C GLN A 36 6.20 -37.05 -19.09
N GLN A 37 5.72 -35.81 -18.93
CA GLN A 37 6.57 -34.62 -18.78
C GLN A 37 7.22 -34.56 -17.40
N VAL A 38 8.42 -33.97 -17.36
CA VAL A 38 9.26 -33.86 -16.18
C VAL A 38 9.16 -32.44 -15.59
N TYR A 39 9.10 -32.34 -14.27
CA TYR A 39 8.92 -31.10 -13.52
C TYR A 39 9.73 -31.09 -12.22
N ALA A 40 10.02 -29.91 -11.71
CA ALA A 40 10.43 -29.73 -10.31
C ALA A 40 9.18 -29.49 -9.44
N MET A 41 8.95 -30.33 -8.44
CA MET A 41 7.84 -30.18 -7.49
C MET A 41 8.36 -29.71 -6.13
N LYS A 42 8.05 -28.47 -5.75
CA LYS A 42 8.33 -27.93 -4.40
C LYS A 42 7.16 -28.27 -3.48
N GLN A 43 7.44 -29.03 -2.43
CA GLN A 43 6.51 -29.49 -1.40
C GLN A 43 6.72 -28.69 -0.11
N LEU A 44 5.74 -27.88 0.30
CA LEU A 44 5.79 -27.03 1.50
C LEU A 44 4.91 -27.58 2.63
N SER A 45 5.44 -27.69 3.85
CA SER A 45 4.72 -28.24 5.02
C SER A 45 3.77 -27.22 5.65
N LYS A 46 2.45 -27.45 5.52
CA LYS A 46 1.41 -26.61 6.14
C LYS A 46 1.58 -26.52 7.66
N PHE A 47 2.05 -27.59 8.28
CA PHE A 47 2.27 -27.65 9.72
C PHE A 47 3.40 -26.72 10.17
N GLU A 48 4.56 -26.77 9.52
CA GLU A 48 5.70 -25.88 9.87
C GLU A 48 5.38 -24.41 9.62
N MET A 49 4.63 -24.10 8.54
CA MET A 49 4.20 -22.73 8.22
C MET A 49 3.26 -22.15 9.30
N VAL A 50 2.28 -22.94 9.77
CA VAL A 50 1.38 -22.52 10.86
C VAL A 50 2.14 -22.44 12.20
N LYS A 51 3.03 -23.39 12.49
CA LYS A 51 3.83 -23.45 13.72
C LYS A 51 4.78 -22.26 13.89
N ARG A 52 5.32 -21.73 12.79
CA ARG A 52 6.20 -20.54 12.78
C ARG A 52 5.44 -19.20 12.72
N SER A 53 4.11 -19.22 12.63
CA SER A 53 3.24 -18.04 12.43
C SER A 53 3.42 -17.31 11.08
N ASP A 54 4.20 -17.89 10.17
CA ASP A 54 4.67 -17.29 8.91
C ASP A 54 3.85 -17.78 7.72
N SER A 55 2.61 -17.31 7.63
CA SER A 55 1.53 -17.95 6.85
C SER A 55 1.11 -17.25 5.54
N ALA A 56 1.93 -16.34 4.99
CA ALA A 56 1.54 -15.54 3.81
C ALA A 56 2.51 -15.59 2.61
N PHE A 57 3.73 -16.08 2.79
CA PHE A 57 4.83 -16.00 1.81
C PHE A 57 4.58 -16.72 0.47
N PHE A 58 3.87 -17.84 0.52
CA PHE A 58 3.60 -18.69 -0.65
C PHE A 58 2.61 -18.10 -1.66
N TRP A 59 1.88 -17.04 -1.32
CA TRP A 59 0.96 -16.38 -2.24
C TRP A 59 1.71 -15.62 -3.32
N GLU A 60 2.66 -14.77 -2.92
CA GLU A 60 3.49 -14.00 -3.85
C GLU A 60 4.40 -14.95 -4.65
N GLU A 61 4.93 -16.01 -4.01
CA GLU A 61 5.72 -17.04 -4.71
C GLU A 61 4.92 -17.71 -5.84
N ARG A 62 3.68 -18.13 -5.54
CA ARG A 62 2.79 -18.71 -6.55
C ARG A 62 2.45 -17.69 -7.64
N ASP A 63 2.06 -16.48 -7.27
CA ASP A 63 1.52 -15.49 -8.20
C ASP A 63 2.61 -14.94 -9.15
N ILE A 64 3.85 -14.75 -8.66
CA ILE A 64 5.00 -14.38 -9.50
C ILE A 64 5.24 -15.48 -10.54
N MET A 65 5.32 -16.75 -10.14
CA MET A 65 5.60 -17.86 -11.08
C MET A 65 4.40 -18.25 -11.97
N ALA A 66 3.17 -17.94 -11.56
CA ALA A 66 1.95 -18.20 -12.34
C ALA A 66 1.69 -17.13 -13.41
N PHE A 67 1.88 -15.85 -13.06
CA PHE A 67 1.46 -14.72 -13.91
C PHE A 67 2.61 -14.00 -14.61
N SER A 68 3.86 -14.23 -14.20
CA SER A 68 5.01 -13.84 -15.03
C SER A 68 4.97 -14.55 -16.38
N LYS A 69 5.27 -13.81 -17.44
CA LYS A 69 5.63 -14.37 -18.77
C LYS A 69 7.10 -14.07 -19.11
N SER A 70 7.89 -13.70 -18.09
CA SER A 70 9.30 -13.37 -18.24
C SER A 70 10.13 -14.64 -18.41
N PRO A 71 11.07 -14.71 -19.38
CA PRO A 71 11.96 -15.86 -19.51
C PRO A 71 12.93 -15.99 -18.32
N TRP A 72 13.08 -14.93 -17.51
CA TRP A 72 13.99 -14.84 -16.36
C TRP A 72 13.45 -15.43 -15.05
N ILE A 73 12.20 -15.90 -15.03
CA ILE A 73 11.51 -16.40 -13.82
C ILE A 73 11.12 -17.86 -14.07
N VAL A 74 11.40 -18.74 -13.10
CA VAL A 74 10.95 -20.14 -13.16
C VAL A 74 9.42 -20.19 -13.17
N GLN A 75 8.87 -20.88 -14.17
CA GLN A 75 7.43 -20.84 -14.48
C GLN A 75 6.66 -21.98 -13.79
N LEU A 76 5.55 -21.63 -13.12
CA LEU A 76 4.63 -22.57 -12.46
C LEU A 76 3.68 -23.23 -13.48
N CYS A 77 3.71 -24.54 -13.61
CA CYS A 77 2.76 -25.33 -14.40
C CYS A 77 1.40 -25.44 -13.69
N CYS A 78 1.41 -25.87 -12.43
CA CYS A 78 0.23 -25.91 -11.57
C CYS A 78 0.60 -25.84 -10.09
N ALA A 79 -0.37 -25.45 -9.25
CA ALA A 79 -0.29 -25.54 -7.80
C ALA A 79 -1.48 -26.36 -7.27
N PHE A 80 -1.24 -27.22 -6.30
CA PHE A 80 -2.29 -27.98 -5.62
C PHE A 80 -1.91 -28.23 -4.15
N GLN A 81 -2.79 -28.89 -3.40
CA GLN A 81 -2.60 -29.09 -1.96
C GLN A 81 -3.30 -30.35 -1.47
N ASP A 82 -2.78 -30.93 -0.39
CA ASP A 82 -3.45 -31.98 0.39
C ASP A 82 -3.64 -31.52 1.85
N GLU A 83 -3.91 -32.45 2.78
CA GLU A 83 -4.15 -32.12 4.19
C GLU A 83 -2.86 -31.72 4.96
N LYS A 84 -1.68 -32.03 4.43
CA LYS A 84 -0.36 -31.82 5.05
C LYS A 84 0.51 -30.81 4.31
N TYR A 85 0.39 -30.72 2.99
CA TYR A 85 1.33 -30.00 2.14
C TYR A 85 0.66 -29.10 1.09
N LEU A 86 1.41 -28.09 0.66
CA LEU A 86 1.21 -27.38 -0.61
C LEU A 86 2.22 -27.93 -1.63
N TYR A 87 1.83 -27.98 -2.90
CA TYR A 87 2.66 -28.43 -4.01
C TYR A 87 2.69 -27.37 -5.11
N LEU A 88 3.89 -26.93 -5.49
CA LEU A 88 4.16 -26.08 -6.64
C LEU A 88 4.88 -26.93 -7.70
N VAL A 89 4.25 -27.17 -8.84
CA VAL A 89 4.83 -27.93 -9.96
C VAL A 89 5.35 -26.93 -10.99
N MET A 90 6.67 -26.89 -11.15
CA MET A 90 7.41 -25.89 -11.91
C MET A 90 8.18 -26.56 -13.06
N GLU A 91 8.61 -25.78 -14.05
CA GLU A 91 9.60 -26.28 -15.03
C GLU A 91 10.86 -26.79 -14.30
N PHE A 92 11.44 -27.88 -14.82
CA PHE A 92 12.70 -28.40 -14.27
C PHE A 92 13.88 -27.61 -14.87
N MET A 93 14.83 -27.25 -14.00
CA MET A 93 16.02 -26.46 -14.33
C MET A 93 17.26 -27.37 -14.27
N PRO A 94 17.60 -28.08 -15.35
CA PRO A 94 18.55 -29.20 -15.30
C PRO A 94 20.02 -28.76 -15.16
N GLY A 95 20.34 -27.47 -15.32
CA GLY A 95 21.69 -26.94 -15.17
C GLY A 95 22.15 -26.79 -13.71
N GLY A 96 21.27 -27.04 -12.74
CA GLY A 96 21.58 -26.83 -11.31
C GLY A 96 21.42 -25.37 -10.89
N ASP A 97 22.00 -25.04 -9.74
CA ASP A 97 22.14 -23.67 -9.22
C ASP A 97 23.55 -23.10 -9.45
N LEU A 98 23.73 -21.80 -9.21
CA LEU A 98 25.05 -21.18 -9.34
C LEU A 98 26.04 -21.56 -8.22
N VAL A 99 25.58 -22.10 -7.08
CA VAL A 99 26.48 -22.67 -6.04
C VAL A 99 27.20 -23.90 -6.59
N THR A 100 26.47 -24.75 -7.30
CA THR A 100 27.01 -25.92 -8.00
C THR A 100 27.98 -25.50 -9.10
N LEU A 101 27.71 -24.38 -9.79
CA LEU A 101 28.60 -23.85 -10.81
C LEU A 101 29.92 -23.31 -10.23
N THR A 102 29.89 -22.49 -9.17
CA THR A 102 31.11 -21.99 -8.50
C THR A 102 31.92 -23.09 -7.82
N SER A 103 31.25 -24.12 -7.31
CA SER A 103 31.94 -25.27 -6.68
C SER A 103 32.70 -26.16 -7.67
N ASN A 104 32.33 -26.12 -8.96
CA ASN A 104 32.92 -26.97 -10.01
C ASN A 104 33.89 -26.22 -10.95
N TYR A 105 33.87 -24.88 -10.98
CA TYR A 105 34.64 -24.06 -11.90
C TYR A 105 35.21 -22.81 -11.21
N ASP A 106 36.49 -22.52 -11.44
CA ASP A 106 37.05 -21.19 -11.18
C ASP A 106 36.41 -20.19 -12.16
N ILE A 107 35.70 -19.17 -11.66
CA ILE A 107 34.86 -18.30 -12.49
C ILE A 107 35.66 -17.10 -13.02
N PRO A 108 35.94 -17.00 -14.33
CA PRO A 108 36.60 -15.84 -14.89
C PRO A 108 35.65 -14.63 -14.93
N GLU A 109 36.21 -13.42 -14.94
CA GLU A 109 35.44 -12.18 -14.94
C GLU A 109 34.45 -12.08 -16.12
N GLU A 110 34.74 -12.72 -17.25
CA GLU A 110 33.80 -12.80 -18.39
C GLU A 110 32.51 -13.56 -18.06
N TRP A 111 32.62 -14.65 -17.30
CA TRP A 111 31.47 -15.45 -16.88
C TRP A 111 30.70 -14.74 -15.76
N ALA A 112 31.42 -14.14 -14.81
CA ALA A 112 30.81 -13.31 -13.78
C ALA A 112 30.02 -12.14 -14.38
N ARG A 113 30.56 -11.49 -15.42
CA ARG A 113 29.88 -10.43 -16.18
C ARG A 113 28.60 -10.92 -16.86
N PHE A 114 28.62 -12.11 -17.47
CA PHE A 114 27.45 -12.72 -18.09
C PHE A 114 26.35 -13.01 -17.06
N TYR A 115 26.65 -13.82 -16.03
CA TYR A 115 25.64 -14.21 -15.04
C TYR A 115 25.11 -13.01 -14.25
N THR A 116 25.97 -12.04 -13.91
CA THR A 116 25.54 -10.78 -13.27
C THR A 116 24.56 -9.99 -14.16
N ALA A 117 24.80 -9.91 -15.47
CA ALA A 117 23.89 -9.22 -16.38
C ALA A 117 22.53 -9.93 -16.48
N GLU A 118 22.51 -11.27 -16.47
CA GLU A 118 21.26 -12.04 -16.42
C GLU A 118 20.52 -11.87 -15.08
N VAL A 119 21.22 -11.86 -13.93
CA VAL A 119 20.63 -11.53 -12.62
C VAL A 119 20.02 -10.13 -12.63
N VAL A 120 20.69 -9.14 -13.22
CA VAL A 120 20.18 -7.76 -13.33
C VAL A 120 18.88 -7.71 -14.14
N LEU A 121 18.79 -8.43 -15.25
CA LEU A 121 17.55 -8.52 -16.06
C LEU A 121 16.44 -9.30 -15.35
N ALA A 122 16.79 -10.35 -14.60
CA ALA A 122 15.83 -11.11 -13.81
C ALA A 122 15.23 -10.29 -12.67
N LEU A 123 16.06 -9.51 -11.96
CA LEU A 123 15.61 -8.57 -10.93
C LEU A 123 14.77 -7.43 -11.52
N ASP A 124 15.18 -6.84 -12.65
CA ASP A 124 14.42 -5.81 -13.35
C ASP A 124 13.00 -6.29 -13.72
N ALA A 125 12.86 -7.56 -14.12
CA ALA A 125 11.56 -8.18 -14.38
C ALA A 125 10.70 -8.31 -13.11
N ILE A 126 11.28 -8.70 -11.96
CA ILE A 126 10.57 -8.81 -10.67
C ILE A 126 10.17 -7.42 -10.15
N HIS A 127 11.08 -6.44 -10.24
CA HIS A 127 10.84 -5.05 -9.86
C HIS A 127 9.76 -4.41 -10.74
N SER A 128 9.71 -4.76 -12.02
CA SER A 128 8.67 -4.33 -12.97
C SER A 128 7.30 -4.96 -12.71
N LEU A 129 7.25 -6.17 -12.14
CA LEU A 129 6.01 -6.78 -11.63
C LEU A 129 5.54 -6.15 -10.30
N GLY A 130 6.33 -5.25 -9.72
CA GLY A 130 5.99 -4.55 -8.48
C GLY A 130 6.47 -5.26 -7.21
N PHE A 131 7.47 -6.14 -7.29
CA PHE A 131 7.99 -6.92 -6.17
C PHE A 131 9.46 -6.63 -5.88
N ILE A 132 9.89 -6.90 -4.64
CA ILE A 132 11.31 -6.93 -4.21
C ILE A 132 11.59 -8.36 -3.74
N HIS A 133 12.76 -8.92 -4.05
CA HIS A 133 13.08 -10.33 -3.80
C HIS A 133 13.50 -10.62 -2.35
N ARG A 134 14.44 -9.84 -1.83
CA ARG A 134 14.97 -9.85 -0.44
C ARG A 134 15.82 -11.06 -0.02
N ASP A 135 15.92 -12.12 -0.84
CA ASP A 135 16.85 -13.26 -0.64
C ASP A 135 17.54 -13.62 -1.97
N ILE A 136 18.26 -12.68 -2.58
CA ILE A 136 19.05 -12.94 -3.79
C ILE A 136 20.38 -13.57 -3.39
N LYS A 137 20.68 -14.74 -3.96
CA LYS A 137 21.85 -15.58 -3.67
C LYS A 137 22.00 -16.65 -4.76
N PRO A 138 23.17 -17.30 -4.91
CA PRO A 138 23.40 -18.27 -5.98
C PRO A 138 22.48 -19.51 -5.91
N ASP A 139 22.02 -19.94 -4.72
CA ASP A 139 21.06 -21.05 -4.57
C ASP A 139 19.73 -20.80 -5.29
N ASN A 140 19.33 -19.52 -5.39
CA ASN A 140 18.07 -19.09 -5.98
C ASN A 140 18.24 -18.74 -7.48
N MET A 141 19.44 -18.92 -8.05
CA MET A 141 19.79 -18.64 -9.44
C MET A 141 19.99 -19.96 -10.19
N LEU A 142 18.93 -20.47 -10.81
CA LEU A 142 18.92 -21.77 -11.48
C LEU A 142 19.25 -21.64 -12.97
N LEU A 143 19.93 -22.64 -13.54
CA LEU A 143 20.31 -22.67 -14.94
C LEU A 143 19.42 -23.61 -15.76
N ASP A 144 18.92 -23.12 -16.90
CA ASP A 144 18.11 -23.91 -17.82
C ASP A 144 18.98 -24.89 -18.66
N CYS A 145 18.34 -25.67 -19.53
CA CYS A 145 19.03 -26.61 -20.42
C CYS A 145 20.01 -25.97 -21.41
N ASN A 146 20.00 -24.65 -21.55
CA ASN A 146 20.92 -23.88 -22.39
C ASN A 146 21.98 -23.14 -21.57
N GLY A 147 21.96 -23.25 -20.24
CA GLY A 147 22.89 -22.57 -19.35
C GLY A 147 22.49 -21.15 -18.96
N HIS A 148 21.28 -20.70 -19.32
CA HIS A 148 20.78 -19.35 -18.97
C HIS A 148 20.05 -19.34 -17.63
N LEU A 149 20.20 -18.23 -16.92
CA LEU A 149 19.67 -18.03 -15.58
C LEU A 149 18.14 -17.85 -15.57
N LYS A 150 17.49 -18.43 -14.57
CA LYS A 150 16.18 -18.04 -14.08
C LYS A 150 16.20 -17.96 -12.56
N LEU A 151 15.52 -16.96 -12.00
CA LEU A 151 15.32 -16.88 -10.56
C LEU A 151 14.23 -17.85 -10.09
N ALA A 152 14.45 -18.41 -8.90
CA ALA A 152 13.56 -19.30 -8.19
C ALA A 152 13.46 -18.90 -6.70
N ASP A 153 12.58 -19.56 -5.94
CA ASP A 153 12.32 -19.33 -4.51
C ASP A 153 11.94 -17.89 -4.13
N PHE A 154 10.80 -17.45 -4.66
CA PHE A 154 10.19 -16.15 -4.37
C PHE A 154 9.50 -16.09 -3.00
N GLY A 155 9.79 -17.01 -2.07
CA GLY A 155 9.15 -17.06 -0.75
C GLY A 155 9.40 -15.80 0.09
N THR A 156 10.52 -15.11 -0.10
CA THR A 156 10.80 -13.83 0.57
C THR A 156 10.26 -12.62 -0.18
N CYS A 157 9.63 -12.77 -1.36
CA CYS A 157 9.15 -11.61 -2.11
C CYS A 157 8.14 -10.77 -1.34
N MET A 158 8.15 -9.46 -1.58
CA MET A 158 7.17 -8.54 -1.02
C MET A 158 6.76 -7.48 -2.04
N LYS A 159 5.47 -7.22 -2.12
CA LYS A 159 4.88 -6.25 -3.04
C LYS A 159 5.14 -4.82 -2.61
N MET A 160 5.72 -4.02 -3.51
CA MET A 160 5.94 -2.59 -3.32
C MET A 160 4.62 -1.83 -3.22
N ASP A 161 4.62 -0.77 -2.40
CA ASP A 161 3.57 0.22 -2.38
C ASP A 161 3.69 1.22 -3.56
N SER A 162 2.79 2.19 -3.64
CA SER A 162 2.79 3.22 -4.69
C SER A 162 4.01 4.15 -4.70
N SER A 163 4.89 4.07 -3.69
CA SER A 163 6.16 4.80 -3.62
C SER A 163 7.38 3.95 -4.03
N GLY A 164 7.18 2.67 -4.36
CA GLY A 164 8.27 1.74 -4.68
C GLY A 164 8.99 1.19 -3.44
N MET A 165 8.37 1.31 -2.26
CA MET A 165 8.91 0.87 -0.98
C MET A 165 8.12 -0.32 -0.43
N VAL A 166 8.75 -1.10 0.45
CA VAL A 166 8.07 -2.08 1.29
C VAL A 166 8.27 -1.74 2.76
N ARG A 167 7.30 -2.13 3.60
CA ARG A 167 7.47 -2.11 5.05
C ARG A 167 7.48 -3.53 5.58
N CYS A 168 8.56 -3.94 6.21
CA CYS A 168 8.66 -5.23 6.87
C CYS A 168 9.45 -5.13 8.17
N ASP A 169 8.78 -5.46 9.28
CA ASP A 169 9.33 -5.42 10.63
C ASP A 169 10.15 -6.71 10.96
N THR A 170 10.28 -7.64 9.99
CA THR A 170 11.04 -8.90 10.07
C THR A 170 12.18 -8.88 9.06
N ALA A 171 13.44 -8.92 9.51
CA ALA A 171 14.55 -9.24 8.60
C ALA A 171 14.41 -10.69 8.12
N VAL A 172 14.36 -10.84 6.80
CA VAL A 172 14.33 -12.11 6.07
C VAL A 172 15.42 -12.07 5.01
N GLY A 173 15.95 -13.24 4.65
CA GLY A 173 17.08 -13.37 3.74
C GLY A 173 18.25 -14.14 4.38
N THR A 174 19.15 -14.61 3.55
CA THR A 174 20.32 -15.39 3.94
C THR A 174 21.38 -14.47 4.57
N PRO A 175 21.96 -14.82 5.74
CA PRO A 175 22.76 -13.90 6.55
C PRO A 175 23.93 -13.19 5.86
N ASP A 176 24.55 -13.83 4.87
CA ASP A 176 25.70 -13.29 4.14
C ASP A 176 25.30 -12.34 2.99
N TYR A 177 24.04 -12.44 2.52
CA TYR A 177 23.50 -11.72 1.35
C TYR A 177 22.55 -10.58 1.70
N ILE A 178 22.07 -10.56 2.94
CA ILE A 178 21.11 -9.57 3.44
C ILE A 178 21.73 -8.17 3.52
N SER A 179 20.96 -7.14 3.15
CA SER A 179 21.46 -5.77 3.13
C SER A 179 21.36 -5.09 4.52
N PRO A 180 22.19 -4.05 4.78
CA PRO A 180 22.19 -3.36 6.07
C PRO A 180 20.82 -2.79 6.45
N GLU A 181 20.08 -2.20 5.49
CA GLU A 181 18.77 -1.63 5.77
C GLU A 181 17.66 -2.67 6.03
N VAL A 182 17.80 -3.91 5.52
CA VAL A 182 16.90 -5.01 5.88
C VAL A 182 17.22 -5.54 7.28
N LEU A 183 18.50 -5.61 7.68
CA LEU A 183 18.89 -5.91 9.06
C LEU A 183 18.40 -4.84 10.04
N MET A 184 18.58 -3.55 9.71
CA MET A 184 18.10 -2.42 10.52
C MET A 184 16.57 -2.34 10.63
N SER A 185 15.82 -3.10 9.83
CA SER A 185 14.36 -3.16 9.94
C SER A 185 13.90 -3.80 11.26
N GLN A 186 14.72 -4.68 11.86
CA GLN A 186 14.54 -5.23 13.20
C GLN A 186 14.85 -4.19 14.30
N GLY A 187 13.97 -3.18 14.43
CA GLY A 187 14.03 -2.14 15.47
C GLY A 187 13.99 -0.70 14.95
N GLY A 188 14.08 -0.50 13.63
CA GLY A 188 13.98 0.80 12.96
C GLY A 188 12.57 1.16 12.47
N THR A 189 12.49 2.01 11.44
CA THR A 189 11.20 2.40 10.82
C THR A 189 10.62 1.35 9.89
N GLY A 190 11.37 0.32 9.52
CA GLY A 190 10.90 -0.84 8.76
C GLY A 190 10.80 -0.67 7.24
N TYR A 191 11.22 0.48 6.67
CA TYR A 191 11.07 0.80 5.24
C TYR A 191 12.37 0.69 4.44
N TYR A 192 12.32 -0.02 3.31
CA TYR A 192 13.36 -0.12 2.29
C TYR A 192 12.75 -0.35 0.90
N GLY A 193 13.48 -0.01 -0.17
CA GLY A 193 13.04 -0.19 -1.55
C GLY A 193 13.82 -1.28 -2.28
N ARG A 194 13.66 -1.30 -3.61
CA ARG A 194 14.28 -2.30 -4.51
C ARG A 194 15.81 -2.35 -4.45
N GLU A 195 16.44 -1.29 -3.92
CA GLU A 195 17.88 -1.17 -3.78
C GLU A 195 18.51 -2.19 -2.80
N CYS A 196 17.71 -2.88 -1.98
CA CYS A 196 18.22 -3.99 -1.17
C CYS A 196 18.60 -5.23 -2.00
N ASP A 197 17.91 -5.52 -3.11
CA ASP A 197 18.28 -6.64 -3.98
C ASP A 197 19.62 -6.36 -4.69
N TRP A 198 19.92 -5.10 -5.03
CA TRP A 198 21.18 -4.70 -5.65
C TRP A 198 22.39 -4.85 -4.72
N TRP A 199 22.20 -4.76 -3.39
CA TRP A 199 23.25 -5.11 -2.44
C TRP A 199 23.65 -6.58 -2.57
N SER A 200 22.66 -7.48 -2.61
CA SER A 200 22.89 -8.92 -2.75
C SER A 200 23.54 -9.28 -4.09
N VAL A 201 23.29 -8.51 -5.15
CA VAL A 201 24.05 -8.61 -6.42
C VAL A 201 25.53 -8.24 -6.21
N GLY A 202 25.83 -7.20 -5.42
CA GLY A 202 27.21 -6.86 -5.03
C GLY A 202 27.92 -7.98 -4.25
N VAL A 203 27.21 -8.61 -3.31
CA VAL A 203 27.70 -9.79 -2.54
C VAL A 203 27.99 -10.96 -3.48
N PHE A 204 27.06 -11.25 -4.40
CA PHE A 204 27.18 -12.30 -5.41
C PHE A 204 28.37 -12.08 -6.37
N ILE A 205 28.56 -10.87 -6.91
CA ILE A 205 29.73 -10.59 -7.78
C ILE A 205 31.04 -10.79 -7.01
N TYR A 206 31.10 -10.38 -5.74
CA TYR A 206 32.28 -10.61 -4.90
C TYR A 206 32.53 -12.11 -4.72
N GLU A 207 31.50 -12.90 -4.33
CA GLU A 207 31.65 -14.35 -4.13
C GLU A 207 32.09 -15.06 -5.41
N LEU A 208 31.51 -14.72 -6.58
CA LEU A 208 31.93 -15.27 -7.87
C LEU A 208 33.41 -15.06 -8.18
N LEU A 209 33.98 -13.90 -7.79
CA LEU A 209 35.35 -13.51 -8.15
C LEU A 209 36.38 -13.80 -7.04
N VAL A 210 35.93 -14.02 -5.80
CA VAL A 210 36.79 -14.23 -4.62
C VAL A 210 36.68 -15.64 -4.05
N GLY A 211 35.57 -16.34 -4.28
CA GLY A 211 35.27 -17.67 -3.75
C GLY A 211 34.61 -17.69 -2.36
N ASP A 212 34.70 -16.59 -1.61
CA ASP A 212 34.09 -16.40 -0.29
C ASP A 212 33.14 -15.18 -0.28
N THR A 213 32.19 -15.11 0.65
CA THR A 213 31.33 -13.92 0.81
C THR A 213 32.10 -12.76 1.48
N PRO A 214 31.87 -11.48 1.08
CA PRO A 214 32.65 -10.33 1.55
C PRO A 214 32.56 -10.07 3.06
N PHE A 215 31.48 -10.54 3.70
CA PHE A 215 31.20 -10.30 5.11
C PHE A 215 31.23 -11.58 5.96
N TYR A 216 31.75 -12.70 5.42
CA TYR A 216 31.81 -13.99 6.11
C TYR A 216 32.40 -13.91 7.52
N ALA A 217 31.80 -14.64 8.46
CA ALA A 217 32.36 -14.87 9.80
C ALA A 217 31.87 -16.21 10.37
N GLU A 218 32.63 -16.78 11.32
CA GLU A 218 32.28 -18.04 12.01
C GLU A 218 30.95 -18.01 12.79
N SER A 219 30.32 -16.83 12.94
CA SER A 219 29.05 -16.68 13.65
C SER A 219 28.15 -15.64 12.99
N LEU A 220 26.85 -15.91 12.98
CA LEU A 220 25.79 -15.02 12.45
C LEU A 220 25.91 -13.57 12.96
N VAL A 221 26.20 -13.39 14.25
CA VAL A 221 26.38 -12.07 14.86
C VAL A 221 27.65 -11.37 14.35
N GLY A 222 28.70 -12.14 14.03
CA GLY A 222 29.90 -11.64 13.37
C GLY A 222 29.61 -11.17 11.93
N THR A 223 28.87 -11.96 11.14
CA THR A 223 28.46 -11.61 9.78
C THR A 223 27.62 -10.32 9.78
N TYR A 224 26.60 -10.24 10.64
CA TYR A 224 25.80 -9.02 10.81
C TYR A 224 26.62 -7.83 11.29
N GLY A 225 27.59 -8.05 12.20
CA GLY A 225 28.53 -7.01 12.63
C GLY A 225 29.37 -6.46 11.47
N LYS A 226 29.88 -7.34 10.61
CA LYS A 226 30.62 -6.97 9.39
C LYS A 226 29.74 -6.22 8.39
N ILE A 227 28.53 -6.70 8.10
CA ILE A 227 27.57 -6.04 7.18
C ILE A 227 27.21 -4.64 7.68
N MET A 228 26.97 -4.48 8.99
CA MET A 228 26.65 -3.17 9.58
C MET A 228 27.85 -2.19 9.56
N ASP A 229 29.07 -2.70 9.52
CA ASP A 229 30.32 -1.93 9.41
C ASP A 229 30.98 -2.04 8.00
N HIS A 230 30.17 -2.24 6.95
CA HIS A 230 30.62 -2.55 5.59
C HIS A 230 31.72 -1.62 5.05
N LYS A 231 31.66 -0.33 5.41
CA LYS A 231 32.62 0.70 5.03
C LYS A 231 34.06 0.45 5.50
N ASN A 232 34.22 -0.33 6.57
CA ASN A 232 35.51 -0.68 7.16
C ASN A 232 35.81 -2.19 7.03
N SER A 233 34.77 -3.03 6.90
CA SER A 233 34.90 -4.50 6.86
C SER A 233 35.07 -5.09 5.45
N LEU A 234 34.64 -4.37 4.40
CA LEU A 234 34.83 -4.80 3.01
C LEU A 234 36.30 -4.67 2.60
N THR A 235 36.97 -5.80 2.38
CA THR A 235 38.36 -5.87 1.93
C THR A 235 38.51 -6.86 0.80
N PHE A 236 39.28 -6.53 -0.24
CA PHE A 236 39.60 -7.44 -1.34
C PHE A 236 40.96 -8.11 -1.07
N PRO A 237 41.10 -9.43 -1.24
CA PRO A 237 42.40 -10.09 -1.13
C PRO A 237 43.41 -9.57 -2.18
N ASP A 238 44.68 -9.44 -1.78
CA ASP A 238 45.77 -8.95 -2.65
C ASP A 238 46.26 -10.01 -3.66
N ASP A 239 45.95 -11.28 -3.41
CA ASP A 239 46.34 -12.45 -4.20
C ASP A 239 45.36 -12.78 -5.35
N ILE A 240 44.23 -12.07 -5.43
CA ILE A 240 43.20 -12.27 -6.46
C ILE A 240 43.25 -11.12 -7.48
N GLU A 241 43.62 -11.46 -8.73
CA GLU A 241 43.60 -10.52 -9.85
C GLU A 241 42.16 -10.24 -10.30
N MET A 242 41.70 -9.00 -10.08
CA MET A 242 40.34 -8.55 -10.39
C MET A 242 40.42 -7.14 -11.02
N SER A 243 39.63 -6.87 -12.07
CA SER A 243 39.65 -5.58 -12.75
C SER A 243 39.26 -4.41 -11.84
N LYS A 244 39.61 -3.19 -12.25
CA LYS A 244 39.21 -1.98 -11.52
C LYS A 244 37.70 -1.78 -11.62
N GLU A 245 37.15 -2.11 -12.78
CA GLU A 245 35.75 -2.01 -13.14
C GLU A 245 34.89 -3.00 -12.33
N ALA A 246 35.39 -4.19 -12.04
CA ALA A 246 34.75 -5.15 -11.12
C ALA A 246 34.78 -4.65 -9.67
N LYS A 247 35.94 -4.18 -9.17
CA LYS A 247 36.04 -3.60 -7.82
C LYS A 247 35.15 -2.37 -7.64
N ASP A 248 35.05 -1.52 -8.66
CA ASP A 248 34.17 -0.33 -8.67
C ASP A 248 32.69 -0.74 -8.61
N LEU A 249 32.26 -1.72 -9.42
CA LEU A 249 30.88 -2.23 -9.40
C LEU A 249 30.50 -2.83 -8.05
N ILE A 250 31.37 -3.67 -7.47
CA ILE A 250 31.14 -4.28 -6.15
C ILE A 250 31.01 -3.18 -5.09
N CYS A 251 31.93 -2.22 -5.05
CA CYS A 251 31.86 -1.09 -4.10
C CYS A 251 30.62 -0.21 -4.30
N ALA A 252 30.15 -0.03 -5.54
CA ALA A 252 28.96 0.76 -5.85
C ALA A 252 27.65 0.08 -5.42
N PHE A 253 27.61 -1.25 -5.38
CA PHE A 253 26.52 -2.03 -4.79
C PHE A 253 26.64 -2.20 -3.27
N LEU A 254 27.85 -2.44 -2.76
CA LEU A 254 28.15 -2.62 -1.33
C LEU A 254 28.35 -1.28 -0.61
N SER A 255 27.38 -0.38 -0.80
CA SER A 255 27.33 0.95 -0.17
C SER A 255 26.02 1.19 0.58
N ASP A 256 25.91 2.33 1.27
CA ASP A 256 24.65 2.76 1.88
C ASP A 256 23.58 2.96 0.80
N ARG A 257 22.33 2.56 1.10
CA ARG A 257 21.21 2.57 0.15
C ARG A 257 20.92 3.93 -0.48
N GLU A 258 21.26 5.04 0.18
CA GLU A 258 21.02 6.40 -0.32
C GLU A 258 21.87 6.74 -1.55
N VAL A 259 23.04 6.11 -1.69
CA VAL A 259 24.04 6.32 -2.77
C VAL A 259 24.29 5.06 -3.61
N ARG A 260 23.65 3.94 -3.29
CA ARG A 260 23.84 2.65 -3.95
C ARG A 260 23.43 2.68 -5.42
N LEU A 261 24.23 2.03 -6.27
CA LEU A 261 23.92 1.82 -7.68
C LEU A 261 22.63 1.00 -7.84
N GLY A 262 21.76 1.42 -8.77
CA GLY A 262 20.45 0.81 -9.01
C GLY A 262 19.29 1.50 -8.27
N ARG A 263 19.57 2.54 -7.49
CA ARG A 263 18.58 3.33 -6.77
C ARG A 263 17.76 4.24 -7.70
N THR A 264 18.37 4.81 -8.75
CA THR A 264 17.66 5.71 -9.68
C THR A 264 16.96 4.96 -10.82
N GLY A 265 17.37 3.72 -11.07
CA GLY A 265 16.79 2.81 -12.04
C GLY A 265 17.78 1.70 -12.39
N VAL A 266 17.38 0.76 -13.24
CA VAL A 266 18.29 -0.30 -13.73
C VAL A 266 19.31 0.24 -14.75
N ASP A 267 19.01 1.35 -15.43
CA ASP A 267 19.81 1.84 -16.55
C ASP A 267 21.21 2.32 -16.14
N GLU A 268 21.37 2.82 -14.90
CA GLU A 268 22.69 3.17 -14.36
C GLU A 268 23.56 1.92 -14.10
N ILE A 269 22.95 0.77 -13.78
CA ILE A 269 23.64 -0.52 -13.72
C ILE A 269 24.02 -0.96 -15.13
N LYS A 270 23.08 -0.95 -16.08
CA LYS A 270 23.30 -1.39 -17.47
C LYS A 270 24.40 -0.56 -18.17
N CYS A 271 24.57 0.70 -17.80
CA CYS A 271 25.62 1.58 -18.33
C CYS A 271 27.00 1.44 -17.64
N HIS A 272 27.12 0.61 -16.59
CA HIS A 272 28.37 0.50 -15.83
C HIS A 272 29.52 -0.09 -16.68
N PRO A 273 30.75 0.45 -16.65
CA PRO A 273 31.87 0.01 -17.49
C PRO A 273 32.18 -1.49 -17.42
N PHE A 274 31.95 -2.12 -16.27
CA PHE A 274 32.10 -3.57 -16.06
C PHE A 274 31.34 -4.41 -17.10
N PHE A 275 30.13 -4.00 -17.52
CA PHE A 275 29.32 -4.79 -18.46
C PHE A 275 29.74 -4.63 -19.93
N LYS A 276 30.69 -3.74 -20.23
CA LYS A 276 31.18 -3.53 -21.59
C LYS A 276 31.89 -4.77 -22.11
N ASN A 277 31.36 -5.37 -23.17
CA ASN A 277 31.88 -6.58 -23.80
C ASN A 277 31.50 -6.59 -25.30
N ASP A 278 32.11 -7.52 -26.05
CA ASP A 278 31.89 -7.68 -27.50
C ASP A 278 31.07 -8.94 -27.84
N GLN A 279 30.55 -9.67 -26.85
CA GLN A 279 29.84 -10.95 -27.00
C GLN A 279 28.32 -10.79 -27.06
N TRP A 280 27.75 -9.88 -26.26
CA TRP A 280 26.30 -9.69 -26.10
C TRP A 280 25.92 -8.25 -25.71
N THR A 281 24.64 -7.90 -25.91
CA THR A 281 24.00 -6.70 -25.32
C THR A 281 22.89 -7.10 -24.35
N PHE A 282 22.46 -6.20 -23.46
CA PHE A 282 21.36 -6.49 -22.51
C PHE A 282 20.05 -6.92 -23.21
N ASP A 283 19.83 -6.52 -24.46
CA ASP A 283 18.65 -6.93 -25.25
C ASP A 283 18.81 -8.30 -25.93
N THR A 284 20.04 -8.82 -26.05
CA THR A 284 20.38 -10.01 -26.85
C THR A 284 21.05 -11.14 -26.06
N ILE A 285 21.47 -10.90 -24.81
CA ILE A 285 22.24 -11.85 -23.99
C ILE A 285 21.60 -13.24 -23.91
N ARG A 286 20.26 -13.34 -23.80
CA ARG A 286 19.55 -14.62 -23.75
C ARG A 286 19.48 -15.39 -25.08
N ASP A 287 19.76 -14.73 -26.20
CA ASP A 287 19.89 -15.37 -27.51
C ASP A 287 21.34 -15.77 -27.84
N THR A 288 22.30 -15.39 -26.98
CA THR A 288 23.71 -15.78 -27.11
C THR A 288 24.01 -17.10 -26.38
N MET A 289 25.15 -17.73 -26.65
CA MET A 289 25.51 -18.98 -25.98
C MET A 289 26.02 -18.70 -24.56
N ALA A 290 25.38 -19.29 -23.55
CA ALA A 290 25.82 -19.17 -22.16
C ALA A 290 27.24 -19.74 -21.93
N PRO A 291 27.96 -19.26 -20.89
CA PRO A 291 29.33 -19.71 -20.60
C PRO A 291 29.47 -21.22 -20.33
N VAL A 292 28.50 -21.80 -19.61
CA VAL A 292 28.42 -23.23 -19.31
C VAL A 292 27.08 -23.76 -19.79
N VAL A 293 27.09 -24.54 -20.87
CA VAL A 293 25.92 -25.27 -21.36
C VAL A 293 25.96 -26.68 -20.76
N PRO A 294 24.93 -27.14 -20.01
CA PRO A 294 24.98 -28.42 -19.31
C PRO A 294 24.89 -29.63 -20.25
N GLU A 295 25.79 -30.61 -20.09
CA GLU A 295 25.78 -31.86 -20.87
C GLU A 295 24.79 -32.89 -20.31
N LEU A 296 23.52 -32.77 -20.68
CA LEU A 296 22.44 -33.62 -20.17
C LEU A 296 22.29 -34.94 -20.96
N ARG A 297 22.21 -36.07 -20.24
CA ARG A 297 22.04 -37.42 -20.85
C ARG A 297 20.57 -37.81 -21.05
N SER A 298 19.64 -37.17 -20.33
CA SER A 298 18.20 -37.44 -20.40
C SER A 298 17.39 -36.27 -19.85
N ASP A 299 16.06 -36.33 -20.00
CA ASP A 299 15.10 -35.36 -19.44
C ASP A 299 14.98 -35.43 -17.90
N ILE A 300 15.54 -36.46 -17.27
CA ILE A 300 15.62 -36.66 -15.82
C ILE A 300 17.06 -36.64 -15.31
N ASP A 301 18.00 -36.08 -16.06
CA ASP A 301 19.38 -35.97 -15.60
C ASP A 301 19.47 -35.02 -14.40
N THR A 302 20.23 -35.42 -13.39
CA THR A 302 20.44 -34.68 -12.14
C THR A 302 21.92 -34.63 -11.77
N SER A 303 22.82 -34.75 -12.75
CA SER A 303 24.27 -34.66 -12.54
C SER A 303 24.71 -33.33 -11.92
N ASN A 304 23.95 -32.27 -12.15
CA ASN A 304 24.20 -30.90 -11.65
C ASN A 304 23.44 -30.63 -10.33
N PHE A 305 23.14 -31.69 -9.56
CA PHE A 305 22.49 -31.61 -8.24
C PHE A 305 23.12 -32.64 -7.30
N ASP A 306 23.51 -32.19 -6.10
CA ASP A 306 24.18 -33.02 -5.09
C ASP A 306 23.47 -34.36 -4.82
N ASP A 307 24.28 -35.44 -4.75
CA ASP A 307 23.80 -36.78 -4.39
C ASP A 307 23.62 -36.98 -2.87
N ASP A 308 24.25 -36.14 -2.04
CA ASP A 308 24.28 -36.28 -0.57
C ASP A 308 23.07 -35.69 0.17
N ILE A 309 22.02 -35.26 -0.55
CA ILE A 309 20.77 -34.75 0.06
C ILE A 309 20.02 -35.90 0.74
N LYS A 310 20.33 -36.12 2.02
CA LYS A 310 19.72 -37.17 2.84
C LYS A 310 18.19 -37.07 2.84
N ASP A 311 17.54 -38.14 2.36
CA ASP A 311 16.10 -38.36 2.52
C ASP A 311 15.77 -38.78 3.96
N ASP A 312 16.16 -37.92 4.91
CA ASP A 312 15.76 -38.02 6.30
C ASP A 312 14.25 -37.69 6.34
N PRO A 313 13.36 -38.60 6.78
CA PRO A 313 11.92 -38.42 6.63
C PRO A 313 11.49 -37.07 7.22
N LEU A 314 10.93 -36.20 6.37
CA LEU A 314 10.47 -34.88 6.79
C LEU A 314 9.57 -35.08 8.02
N GLY A 315 10.00 -34.55 9.16
CA GLY A 315 9.47 -34.97 10.47
C GLY A 315 7.96 -35.00 10.47
N THR A 316 7.38 -36.18 10.75
CA THR A 316 5.94 -36.47 10.56
C THR A 316 5.04 -35.78 11.60
N GLU A 317 5.42 -34.57 12.03
CA GLU A 317 4.61 -33.69 12.87
C GLU A 317 3.40 -33.22 12.07
N THR A 318 2.31 -33.96 12.23
CA THR A 318 0.99 -33.59 11.74
C THR A 318 0.26 -32.75 12.77
N PHE A 319 -0.66 -31.89 12.34
CA PHE A 319 -1.58 -31.20 13.24
C PHE A 319 -2.24 -32.19 14.22
N ALA A 320 -2.18 -31.89 15.52
CA ALA A 320 -2.84 -32.69 16.54
C ALA A 320 -4.36 -32.71 16.30
N PRO A 321 -5.06 -33.83 16.59
CA PRO A 321 -6.51 -33.92 16.43
C PRO A 321 -7.21 -32.80 17.21
N PRO A 322 -7.93 -31.88 16.53
CA PRO A 322 -8.49 -30.71 17.17
C PRO A 322 -9.66 -31.09 18.07
N ARG A 323 -9.64 -30.64 19.34
CA ARG A 323 -10.75 -30.83 20.30
C ARG A 323 -11.90 -29.82 20.12
N ALA A 324 -11.65 -28.77 19.35
CA ALA A 324 -12.59 -27.74 18.89
C ALA A 324 -12.06 -27.19 17.56
N PHE A 325 -12.88 -26.52 16.73
CA PHE A 325 -12.45 -26.05 15.41
C PHE A 325 -11.25 -25.09 15.48
N THR A 326 -10.09 -25.51 14.96
CA THR A 326 -8.85 -24.70 14.94
C THR A 326 -8.60 -23.98 13.62
N GLY A 327 -9.34 -24.31 12.55
CA GLY A 327 -9.21 -23.63 11.26
C GLY A 327 -7.88 -23.82 10.52
N ASN A 328 -7.05 -24.80 10.87
CA ASN A 328 -5.67 -24.98 10.35
C ASN A 328 -5.54 -25.00 8.81
N GLN A 329 -6.62 -25.32 8.07
CA GLN A 329 -6.61 -25.35 6.60
C GLN A 329 -7.04 -24.01 5.95
N LEU A 330 -7.61 -23.08 6.72
CA LEU A 330 -8.13 -21.80 6.21
C LEU A 330 -7.08 -20.91 5.51
N PRO A 331 -5.82 -20.79 6.00
CA PRO A 331 -4.81 -19.95 5.34
C PRO A 331 -4.47 -20.36 3.91
N PHE A 332 -4.80 -21.61 3.52
CA PHE A 332 -4.42 -22.22 2.24
C PHE A 332 -5.56 -22.26 1.22
N VAL A 333 -6.74 -21.73 1.56
CA VAL A 333 -7.93 -21.73 0.68
C VAL A 333 -7.68 -20.80 -0.50
N GLY A 334 -7.79 -21.34 -1.72
CA GLY A 334 -7.56 -20.60 -2.97
C GLY A 334 -6.14 -20.76 -3.55
N PHE A 335 -5.27 -21.55 -2.92
CA PHE A 335 -3.90 -21.79 -3.41
C PHE A 335 -3.85 -22.54 -4.76
N THR A 336 -4.77 -23.48 -4.97
CA THR A 336 -4.83 -24.33 -6.17
C THR A 336 -4.93 -23.52 -7.46
N TYR A 337 -4.10 -23.84 -8.46
CA TYR A 337 -3.99 -23.14 -9.75
C TYR A 337 -3.64 -24.14 -10.86
N PHE A 338 -4.28 -24.01 -12.03
CA PHE A 338 -3.95 -24.77 -13.24
C PHE A 338 -3.85 -23.82 -14.43
N ARG A 339 -2.76 -23.91 -15.21
CA ARG A 339 -2.54 -23.02 -16.37
C ARG A 339 -3.56 -23.26 -17.49
N GLU A 340 -3.93 -24.52 -17.71
CA GLU A 340 -4.83 -24.93 -18.81
C GLU A 340 -6.23 -24.30 -18.69
N ASP A 341 -6.73 -24.09 -17.46
CA ASP A 341 -8.01 -23.43 -17.21
C ASP A 341 -8.03 -21.97 -17.70
N GLN A 342 -6.89 -21.25 -17.67
CA GLN A 342 -6.83 -19.88 -18.22
C GLN A 342 -6.87 -19.87 -19.75
N GLN A 343 -6.16 -20.81 -20.39
CA GLN A 343 -6.17 -20.95 -21.85
C GLN A 343 -7.58 -21.31 -22.35
N ALA A 344 -8.23 -22.27 -21.68
CA ALA A 344 -9.59 -22.70 -22.00
C ALA A 344 -10.64 -21.61 -21.74
N VAL A 345 -10.46 -20.76 -20.71
CA VAL A 345 -11.34 -19.62 -20.46
C VAL A 345 -11.12 -18.49 -21.48
N GLU A 346 -9.87 -18.17 -21.86
CA GLU A 346 -9.59 -17.19 -22.92
C GLU A 346 -10.16 -17.63 -24.28
N ASP A 347 -10.04 -18.91 -24.65
CA ASP A 347 -10.56 -19.42 -25.91
C ASP A 347 -12.09 -19.64 -25.87
N SER A 348 -12.67 -20.04 -24.73
CA SER A 348 -14.14 -20.10 -24.57
C SER A 348 -14.79 -18.71 -24.62
N LEU A 349 -14.14 -17.68 -24.06
CA LEU A 349 -14.60 -16.28 -24.19
C LEU A 349 -14.59 -15.85 -25.66
N ARG A 350 -13.54 -16.20 -26.42
CA ARG A 350 -13.43 -15.94 -27.87
C ARG A 350 -14.49 -16.66 -28.72
N GLU A 351 -14.96 -17.84 -28.32
CA GLU A 351 -16.07 -18.51 -29.01
C GLU A 351 -17.44 -17.93 -28.64
N LEU A 352 -17.68 -17.62 -27.37
CA LEU A 352 -18.94 -17.02 -26.92
C LEU A 352 -19.18 -15.61 -27.51
N GLU A 353 -18.10 -14.87 -27.79
CA GLU A 353 -18.15 -13.58 -28.49
C GLU A 353 -18.49 -13.74 -29.98
N LYS A 354 -17.94 -14.75 -30.67
CA LYS A 354 -18.21 -15.01 -32.10
C LYS A 354 -19.68 -15.31 -32.38
N GLU A 355 -20.33 -16.11 -31.53
CA GLU A 355 -21.71 -16.55 -31.78
C GLU A 355 -22.73 -15.41 -31.51
N LYS A 356 -22.49 -14.58 -30.49
CA LYS A 356 -23.28 -13.36 -30.24
C LYS A 356 -23.01 -12.24 -31.27
N ALA A 357 -21.81 -12.20 -31.85
CA ALA A 357 -21.46 -11.22 -32.86
C ALA A 357 -22.26 -11.41 -34.16
N LEU A 358 -22.43 -12.64 -34.64
CA LEU A 358 -22.95 -12.91 -35.99
C LEU A 358 -24.32 -12.28 -36.29
N LEU A 359 -25.26 -12.35 -35.33
CA LEU A 359 -26.62 -11.80 -35.47
C LEU A 359 -26.71 -10.28 -35.25
N LYS A 360 -25.70 -9.65 -34.64
CA LYS A 360 -25.65 -8.19 -34.40
C LYS A 360 -24.79 -7.47 -35.45
N HIS A 361 -23.78 -8.15 -35.99
CA HIS A 361 -22.82 -7.59 -36.93
C HIS A 361 -23.41 -7.25 -38.29
N GLN A 362 -24.41 -7.97 -38.82
CA GLN A 362 -24.94 -7.66 -40.16
C GLN A 362 -25.61 -6.27 -40.27
N ARG A 363 -26.09 -5.68 -39.16
CA ARG A 363 -26.52 -4.26 -39.13
C ARG A 363 -25.43 -3.31 -38.64
N SER A 364 -24.54 -3.76 -37.75
CA SER A 364 -23.51 -2.91 -37.18
C SER A 364 -22.31 -2.68 -38.11
N LEU A 365 -22.05 -3.55 -39.10
CA LEU A 365 -20.89 -3.43 -39.99
C LEU A 365 -20.94 -2.20 -40.90
N GLU A 366 -22.13 -1.84 -41.40
CA GLU A 366 -22.29 -0.71 -42.33
C GLU A 366 -22.04 0.64 -41.62
N GLU A 367 -22.51 0.80 -40.38
CA GLU A 367 -22.24 1.99 -39.57
C GLU A 367 -20.80 2.01 -39.00
N LEU A 368 -20.25 0.84 -38.65
CA LEU A 368 -18.91 0.75 -38.05
C LEU A 368 -17.79 0.94 -39.09
N ASN A 369 -17.95 0.46 -40.33
CA ASN A 369 -16.96 0.69 -41.39
C ASN A 369 -16.81 2.18 -41.72
N ALA A 370 -17.92 2.94 -41.72
CA ALA A 370 -17.88 4.39 -41.94
C ALA A 370 -17.14 5.14 -40.81
N LYS A 371 -17.32 4.71 -39.55
CA LYS A 371 -16.56 5.25 -38.40
C LYS A 371 -15.09 4.83 -38.41
N HIS A 372 -14.80 3.57 -38.73
CA HIS A 372 -13.44 3.05 -38.71
C HIS A 372 -12.55 3.73 -39.77
N GLN A 373 -13.07 4.03 -40.97
CA GLN A 373 -12.32 4.84 -41.94
C GLN A 373 -12.00 6.26 -41.41
N ALA A 374 -12.96 6.91 -40.75
CA ALA A 374 -12.73 8.23 -40.15
C ALA A 374 -11.71 8.19 -38.97
N GLU A 375 -11.77 7.17 -38.12
CA GLU A 375 -10.80 6.99 -37.02
C GLU A 375 -9.40 6.62 -37.52
N VAL A 376 -9.27 5.86 -38.61
CA VAL A 376 -7.97 5.56 -39.22
C VAL A 376 -7.36 6.81 -39.86
N GLU A 377 -8.12 7.60 -40.62
CA GLU A 377 -7.62 8.86 -41.18
C GLU A 377 -7.20 9.86 -40.09
N GLU A 378 -7.95 9.95 -38.99
CA GLU A 378 -7.60 10.83 -37.87
C GLU A 378 -6.42 10.29 -37.05
N SER A 379 -6.28 8.96 -36.90
CA SER A 379 -5.10 8.33 -36.29
C SER A 379 -3.82 8.57 -37.11
N GLU A 380 -3.91 8.52 -38.45
CA GLU A 380 -2.78 8.85 -39.33
C GLU A 380 -2.43 10.34 -39.29
N ARG A 381 -3.43 11.23 -39.22
CA ARG A 381 -3.19 12.67 -38.98
C ARG A 381 -2.53 12.93 -37.64
N LEU A 382 -2.99 12.28 -36.56
CA LEU A 382 -2.42 12.42 -35.23
C LEU A 382 -0.98 11.88 -35.17
N LYS A 383 -0.68 10.73 -35.79
CA LYS A 383 0.70 10.23 -35.92
C LYS A 383 1.59 11.18 -36.72
N LYS A 384 1.06 11.80 -37.78
CA LYS A 384 1.81 12.79 -38.57
C LYS A 384 2.07 14.08 -37.78
N ALA A 385 1.07 14.60 -37.08
CA ALA A 385 1.20 15.75 -36.19
C ALA A 385 2.15 15.47 -35.02
N GLN A 386 2.12 14.25 -34.45
CA GLN A 386 3.05 13.81 -33.41
C GLN A 386 4.50 13.72 -33.94
N GLY A 387 4.70 13.22 -35.16
CA GLY A 387 6.02 13.20 -35.81
C GLY A 387 6.54 14.60 -36.17
N GLU A 388 5.66 15.52 -36.55
CA GLU A 388 5.99 16.93 -36.81
C GLU A 388 6.30 17.68 -35.50
N ALA A 389 5.53 17.44 -34.44
CA ALA A 389 5.79 17.98 -33.10
C ALA A 389 7.08 17.45 -32.47
N LEU A 390 7.39 16.16 -32.64
CA LEU A 390 8.65 15.56 -32.17
C LEU A 390 9.86 16.17 -32.88
N ARG A 391 9.77 16.40 -34.21
CA ARG A 391 10.79 17.11 -34.98
C ARG A 391 10.95 18.56 -34.52
N GLN A 392 9.85 19.26 -34.24
CA GLN A 392 9.90 20.62 -33.68
C GLN A 392 10.53 20.63 -32.29
N SER A 393 10.23 19.67 -31.41
CA SER A 393 10.88 19.53 -30.09
C SER A 393 12.39 19.33 -30.23
N GLN A 394 12.82 18.37 -31.06
CA GLN A 394 14.24 18.13 -31.32
C GLN A 394 14.95 19.36 -31.92
N GLN A 395 14.28 20.10 -32.82
CA GLN A 395 14.85 21.31 -33.41
C GLN A 395 14.91 22.48 -32.40
N LEU A 396 13.95 22.57 -31.47
CA LEU A 396 13.99 23.53 -30.36
C LEU A 396 15.05 23.16 -29.32
N GLU A 397 15.29 21.87 -29.04
CA GLU A 397 16.37 21.40 -28.16
C GLU A 397 17.76 21.71 -28.72
N VAL A 398 17.97 21.52 -30.04
CA VAL A 398 19.22 21.93 -30.71
C VAL A 398 19.38 23.44 -30.66
N SER A 399 18.34 24.22 -30.99
CA SER A 399 18.35 25.69 -30.88
C SER A 399 18.62 26.18 -29.45
N LEU A 400 18.10 25.47 -28.43
CA LEU A 400 18.35 25.77 -27.03
C LEU A 400 19.82 25.56 -26.65
N ARG A 401 20.46 24.47 -27.11
CA ARG A 401 21.90 24.24 -26.90
C ARG A 401 22.74 25.30 -27.61
N GLU A 402 22.43 25.63 -28.86
CA GLU A 402 23.11 26.70 -29.60
C GLU A 402 22.98 28.07 -28.90
N LEU A 403 21.81 28.37 -28.32
CA LEU A 403 21.60 29.58 -27.53
C LEU A 403 22.35 29.55 -26.18
N GLN A 404 22.45 28.39 -25.52
CA GLN A 404 23.23 28.23 -24.30
C GLN A 404 24.75 28.39 -24.55
N GLU A 405 25.28 27.79 -25.62
CA GLU A 405 26.68 28.00 -26.02
C GLU A 405 26.96 29.46 -26.41
N ARG A 406 26.04 30.11 -27.15
CA ARG A 406 26.16 31.54 -27.47
C ARG A 406 26.09 32.42 -26.22
N LEU A 407 25.25 32.10 -25.23
CA LEU A 407 25.22 32.82 -23.96
C LEU A 407 26.54 32.68 -23.21
N ALA A 408 27.10 31.48 -23.11
CA ALA A 408 28.41 31.26 -22.48
C ALA A 408 29.55 32.01 -23.20
N GLN A 409 29.55 32.02 -24.53
CA GLN A 409 30.50 32.81 -25.34
C GLN A 409 30.33 34.32 -25.14
N LEU A 410 29.10 34.82 -25.09
CA LEU A 410 28.81 36.23 -24.86
C LEU A 410 29.14 36.67 -23.43
N GLU A 411 28.93 35.83 -22.42
CA GLU A 411 29.34 36.11 -21.04
C GLU A 411 30.87 36.15 -20.89
N SER A 412 31.58 35.22 -21.52
CA SER A 412 33.05 35.22 -21.58
C SER A 412 33.59 36.47 -22.29
N SER A 413 33.01 36.82 -23.44
CA SER A 413 33.35 38.04 -24.19
C SER A 413 33.07 39.32 -23.40
N ARG A 414 31.92 39.39 -22.71
CA ARG A 414 31.59 40.51 -21.80
C ARG A 414 32.61 40.64 -20.68
N LEU A 415 33.02 39.54 -20.05
CA LEU A 415 34.02 39.56 -18.98
C LEU A 415 35.38 40.08 -19.47
N GLY A 416 35.80 39.67 -20.68
CA GLY A 416 37.00 40.20 -21.34
C GLY A 416 36.90 41.70 -21.60
N LEU A 417 35.80 42.15 -22.22
CA LEU A 417 35.54 43.57 -22.49
C LEU A 417 35.43 44.41 -21.21
N GLU A 418 34.94 43.85 -20.10
CA GLU A 418 34.89 44.55 -18.80
C GLU A 418 36.29 44.74 -18.19
N GLN A 419 37.18 43.75 -18.31
CA GLN A 419 38.60 43.88 -17.93
C GLN A 419 39.33 44.90 -18.82
N GLU A 420 39.12 44.82 -20.13
CA GLU A 420 39.74 45.73 -21.10
C GLU A 420 39.26 47.18 -20.88
N ARG A 421 37.97 47.38 -20.60
CA ARG A 421 37.41 48.68 -20.20
C ARG A 421 38.07 49.22 -18.92
N LEU A 422 38.31 48.38 -17.91
CA LEU A 422 39.01 48.81 -16.68
C LEU A 422 40.46 49.24 -17.00
N SER A 423 41.16 48.47 -17.81
CA SER A 423 42.54 48.78 -18.24
C SER A 423 42.60 50.10 -19.00
N LEU A 424 41.74 50.28 -20.01
CA LEU A 424 41.63 51.52 -20.79
C LEU A 424 41.24 52.73 -19.93
N GLN A 425 40.37 52.55 -18.93
CA GLN A 425 40.00 53.60 -17.98
C GLN A 425 41.18 54.01 -17.09
N THR A 426 42.02 53.06 -16.66
CA THR A 426 43.27 53.38 -15.95
C THR A 426 44.27 54.13 -16.84
N SER A 427 44.48 53.68 -18.08
CA SER A 427 45.38 54.35 -19.04
C SER A 427 44.91 55.78 -19.35
N LEU A 428 43.60 56.00 -19.50
CA LEU A 428 43.03 57.33 -19.74
C LEU A 428 43.28 58.31 -18.57
N GLU A 429 43.28 57.83 -17.32
CA GLU A 429 43.61 58.67 -16.16
C GLU A 429 45.11 58.99 -16.06
N VAL A 430 45.99 58.13 -16.57
CA VAL A 430 47.43 58.42 -16.71
C VAL A 430 47.64 59.50 -17.79
N GLU A 431 47.09 59.31 -18.99
CA GLU A 431 47.21 60.25 -20.11
C GLU A 431 46.70 61.66 -19.76
N LYS A 432 45.60 61.75 -18.98
CA LYS A 432 45.08 63.02 -18.47
C LYS A 432 46.07 63.77 -17.58
N ARG A 433 46.84 63.06 -16.75
CA ARG A 433 47.84 63.66 -15.84
C ARG A 433 49.05 64.15 -16.63
N GLU A 434 49.56 63.32 -17.54
CA GLU A 434 50.69 63.69 -18.40
C GLU A 434 50.37 64.92 -19.26
N ARG A 435 49.15 64.98 -19.80
CA ARG A 435 48.67 66.14 -20.57
C ARG A 435 48.51 67.42 -19.74
N SER A 436 48.21 67.33 -18.44
CA SER A 436 48.21 68.50 -17.55
C SER A 436 49.64 69.00 -17.33
N LEU A 437 50.56 68.08 -17.03
CA LEU A 437 51.98 68.37 -16.81
C LEU A 437 52.65 69.01 -18.05
N GLY A 438 52.33 68.48 -19.24
CA GLY A 438 52.80 69.04 -20.52
C GLY A 438 52.24 70.45 -20.79
N SER A 439 50.98 70.71 -20.44
CA SER A 439 50.38 72.04 -20.58
C SER A 439 50.98 73.07 -19.62
N GLU A 440 51.32 72.67 -18.40
CA GLU A 440 52.03 73.53 -17.43
C GLU A 440 53.44 73.86 -17.92
N THR A 441 54.17 72.85 -18.41
CA THR A 441 55.52 73.01 -18.97
C THR A 441 55.56 73.98 -20.16
N ILE A 442 54.56 73.92 -21.06
CA ILE A 442 54.45 74.86 -22.20
C ILE A 442 54.20 76.30 -21.70
N ASN A 443 53.36 76.49 -20.67
CA ASN A 443 53.11 77.81 -20.10
C ASN A 443 54.37 78.41 -19.46
N ASP A 444 55.15 77.59 -18.74
CA ASP A 444 56.40 78.00 -18.10
C ASP A 444 57.47 78.41 -19.12
N LEU A 445 57.63 77.62 -20.19
CA LEU A 445 58.50 77.97 -21.32
C LEU A 445 58.04 79.25 -22.02
N GLN A 446 56.72 79.45 -22.15
CA GLN A 446 56.15 80.64 -22.78
C GLN A 446 56.36 81.91 -21.93
N GLY A 447 56.30 81.82 -20.59
CA GLY A 447 56.69 82.90 -19.69
C GLY A 447 58.18 83.24 -19.79
N ARG A 448 59.06 82.22 -19.84
CA ARG A 448 60.50 82.39 -19.98
C ARG A 448 60.92 83.01 -21.33
N VAL A 449 60.26 82.63 -22.43
CA VAL A 449 60.48 83.26 -23.75
C VAL A 449 60.09 84.74 -23.70
N SER A 450 58.91 85.08 -23.14
CA SER A 450 58.46 86.47 -23.03
C SER A 450 59.43 87.35 -22.23
N GLY A 451 59.94 86.84 -21.09
CA GLY A 451 60.91 87.58 -20.27
C GLY A 451 62.22 87.86 -21.01
N LEU A 452 62.77 86.85 -21.70
CA LEU A 452 63.99 87.02 -22.50
C LEU A 452 63.77 87.92 -23.74
N GLU A 453 62.57 87.93 -24.32
CA GLU A 453 62.22 88.84 -25.41
C GLU A 453 62.16 90.32 -24.94
N ASP A 454 61.62 90.57 -23.74
CA ASP A 454 61.59 91.91 -23.14
C ASP A 454 62.99 92.39 -22.70
N GLU A 455 63.83 91.51 -22.14
CA GLU A 455 65.24 91.80 -21.86
C GLU A 455 66.00 92.14 -23.15
N LEU A 456 65.89 91.30 -24.18
CA LEU A 456 66.51 91.53 -25.49
C LEU A 456 66.07 92.85 -26.13
N LYS A 457 64.78 93.22 -25.97
CA LYS A 457 64.23 94.50 -26.43
C LYS A 457 64.78 95.69 -25.63
N HIS A 458 64.97 95.54 -24.32
CA HIS A 458 65.57 96.56 -23.48
C HIS A 458 67.04 96.82 -23.86
N VAL A 459 67.85 95.76 -23.99
CA VAL A 459 69.27 95.88 -24.39
C VAL A 459 69.38 96.46 -25.81
N LYS A 460 68.55 96.04 -26.78
CA LYS A 460 68.49 96.64 -28.13
C LYS A 460 68.15 98.14 -28.10
N SER A 461 67.25 98.57 -27.23
CA SER A 461 66.91 99.99 -27.04
C SER A 461 68.10 100.79 -26.48
N SER A 462 68.79 100.25 -25.48
CA SER A 462 70.01 100.86 -24.91
C SER A 462 71.16 100.93 -25.91
N LEU A 463 71.38 99.88 -26.70
CA LEU A 463 72.33 99.86 -27.81
C LEU A 463 72.00 100.95 -28.84
N SER A 464 70.73 101.09 -29.25
CA SER A 464 70.30 102.12 -30.19
C SER A 464 70.51 103.55 -29.68
N LYS A 465 70.40 103.79 -28.35
CA LYS A 465 70.69 105.09 -27.74
C LYS A 465 72.19 105.39 -27.78
N ALA A 466 73.02 104.45 -27.33
CA ALA A 466 74.47 104.59 -27.40
C ALA A 466 74.99 104.77 -28.83
N GLU A 467 74.36 104.15 -29.83
CA GLU A 467 74.66 104.39 -31.25
C GLU A 467 74.28 105.80 -31.72
N ALA A 468 73.16 106.36 -31.24
CA ALA A 468 72.75 107.73 -31.57
C ALA A 468 73.66 108.77 -30.91
N GLU A 469 73.97 108.60 -29.62
CA GLU A 469 74.92 109.42 -28.86
C GLU A 469 76.31 109.41 -29.50
N LYS A 470 76.79 108.22 -29.90
CA LYS A 470 78.05 108.08 -30.68
C LYS A 470 78.00 108.84 -32.00
N ARG A 471 76.88 108.83 -32.74
CA ARG A 471 76.77 109.59 -34.01
C ARG A 471 76.83 111.09 -33.74
N GLN A 472 76.08 111.58 -32.75
CA GLN A 472 76.08 113.00 -32.37
C GLN A 472 77.49 113.48 -32.00
N LEU A 473 78.17 112.78 -31.07
CA LEU A 473 79.53 113.12 -30.68
C LEU A 473 80.54 113.01 -31.83
N GLN A 474 80.30 112.13 -32.81
CA GLN A 474 81.15 112.02 -33.99
C GLN A 474 80.89 113.15 -35.00
N GLU A 475 79.65 113.64 -35.11
CA GLU A 475 79.32 114.87 -35.87
C GLU A 475 79.94 116.11 -35.19
N ASP A 476 79.77 116.26 -33.89
CA ASP A 476 80.33 117.35 -33.08
C ASP A 476 81.86 117.39 -33.17
N LEU A 477 82.52 116.23 -33.09
CA LEU A 477 83.98 116.12 -33.27
C LEU A 477 84.42 116.55 -34.68
N THR A 478 83.69 116.19 -35.74
CA THR A 478 84.01 116.70 -37.10
C THR A 478 83.71 118.19 -37.29
N ALA A 479 82.78 118.76 -36.52
CA ALA A 479 82.51 120.19 -36.51
C ALA A 479 83.65 120.96 -35.81
N LEU A 480 84.12 120.45 -34.67
CA LEU A 480 85.29 120.98 -33.95
C LEU A 480 86.57 120.87 -34.80
N GLU A 481 86.80 119.75 -35.50
CA GLU A 481 87.93 119.61 -36.44
C GLU A 481 87.88 120.65 -37.57
N LYS A 482 86.70 120.93 -38.13
CA LYS A 482 86.51 121.96 -39.17
C LYS A 482 86.74 123.37 -38.64
N GLU A 483 86.22 123.70 -37.46
CA GLU A 483 86.41 125.03 -36.87
C GLU A 483 87.87 125.25 -36.45
N LYS A 484 88.55 124.22 -35.91
CA LYS A 484 90.00 124.25 -35.66
C LYS A 484 90.79 124.50 -36.94
N SER A 485 90.53 123.74 -38.01
CA SER A 485 91.19 123.93 -39.31
C SER A 485 90.94 125.32 -39.90
N LYS A 486 89.71 125.84 -39.77
CA LYS A 486 89.34 127.21 -40.19
C LYS A 486 90.09 128.29 -39.39
N GLN A 487 90.25 128.12 -38.08
CA GLN A 487 91.05 129.03 -37.25
C GLN A 487 92.55 128.96 -37.58
N GLU A 488 93.10 127.77 -37.82
CA GLU A 488 94.48 127.58 -38.29
C GLU A 488 94.73 128.29 -39.64
N ILE A 489 93.78 128.21 -40.57
CA ILE A 489 93.84 128.91 -41.86
C ILE A 489 93.80 130.43 -41.69
N ASP A 490 92.86 130.96 -40.89
CA ASP A 490 92.72 132.41 -40.63
C ASP A 490 93.94 133.00 -39.90
N LEU A 491 94.51 132.27 -38.94
CA LEU A 491 95.79 132.61 -38.31
C LEU A 491 96.92 132.69 -39.35
N SER A 492 97.02 131.72 -40.27
CA SER A 492 98.04 131.73 -41.33
C SER A 492 97.87 132.90 -42.30
N PHE A 493 96.62 133.31 -42.59
CA PHE A 493 96.32 134.42 -43.48
C PHE A 493 96.72 135.76 -42.84
N LYS A 494 96.39 135.96 -41.56
CA LYS A 494 96.79 137.14 -40.79
C LYS A 494 98.31 137.25 -40.66
N LEU A 495 99.00 136.13 -40.45
CA LEU A 495 100.48 136.08 -40.44
C LEU A 495 101.08 136.58 -41.77
N LYS A 496 100.55 136.13 -42.91
CA LYS A 496 100.96 136.60 -44.24
C LYS A 496 100.67 138.08 -44.49
N ALA A 497 99.50 138.57 -44.06
CA ALA A 497 99.13 139.98 -44.23
C ALA A 497 100.08 140.92 -43.46
N ILE A 498 100.43 140.58 -42.22
CA ILE A 498 101.41 141.32 -41.41
C ILE A 498 102.79 141.29 -42.09
N GLN A 499 103.19 140.13 -42.64
CA GLN A 499 104.47 139.97 -43.31
C GLN A 499 104.58 140.82 -44.59
N GLN A 500 103.51 140.93 -45.39
CA GLN A 500 103.49 141.83 -46.56
C GLN A 500 103.53 143.32 -46.18
N SER A 501 102.86 143.72 -45.10
CA SER A 501 102.90 145.11 -44.63
C SER A 501 104.30 145.54 -44.18
N LEU A 502 105.08 144.61 -43.61
CA LEU A 502 106.48 144.84 -43.23
C LEU A 502 107.38 145.05 -44.46
N GLU A 503 107.23 144.23 -45.51
CA GLU A 503 107.98 144.36 -46.77
C GLU A 503 107.68 145.69 -47.49
N GLN A 504 106.46 146.22 -47.37
CA GLN A 504 106.08 147.49 -47.98
C GLN A 504 106.75 148.70 -47.29
N GLU A 505 106.79 148.73 -45.95
CA GLU A 505 107.51 149.75 -45.18
C GLU A 505 109.03 149.74 -45.47
N GLU A 506 109.65 148.56 -45.56
CA GLU A 506 111.07 148.46 -45.94
C GLU A 506 111.36 149.05 -47.33
N ALA A 507 110.40 148.98 -48.26
CA ALA A 507 110.54 149.56 -49.60
C ALA A 507 110.44 151.10 -49.58
N GLU A 508 109.49 151.67 -48.84
CA GLU A 508 109.33 153.13 -48.71
C GLU A 508 110.51 153.78 -47.97
N HIS A 509 111.02 153.13 -46.92
CA HIS A 509 112.22 153.56 -46.20
C HIS A 509 113.48 153.55 -47.11
N LYS A 510 113.51 152.69 -48.14
CA LYS A 510 114.58 152.65 -49.14
C LYS A 510 114.47 153.80 -50.15
N ALA A 511 113.25 154.15 -50.58
CA ALA A 511 113.00 155.23 -51.54
C ALA A 511 113.33 156.62 -50.96
N THR A 512 113.05 156.83 -49.67
CA THR A 512 113.29 158.10 -48.98
C THR A 512 114.79 158.41 -48.83
N LYS A 513 115.64 157.38 -48.68
CA LYS A 513 117.09 157.51 -48.50
C LYS A 513 117.84 158.00 -49.76
N ALA A 514 117.20 157.98 -50.94
CA ALA A 514 117.86 158.25 -52.22
C ALA A 514 117.72 159.71 -52.75
N ARG A 515 116.92 160.57 -52.11
CA ARG A 515 116.48 161.84 -52.74
C ARG A 515 117.22 163.13 -52.37
N LEU A 516 118.08 163.16 -51.34
CA LEU A 516 118.60 164.44 -50.80
C LEU A 516 120.11 164.41 -50.48
N VAL A 517 120.92 164.29 -51.54
CA VAL A 517 122.35 164.66 -51.54
C VAL A 517 122.61 165.60 -52.73
N ASP A 518 123.42 166.63 -52.49
CA ASP A 518 124.07 167.56 -53.43
C ASP A 518 123.43 168.95 -53.80
N ASN A 519 123.79 169.95 -52.98
CA ASN A 519 124.37 171.27 -53.33
C ASN A 519 123.58 172.49 -53.90
N ASN A 520 123.41 173.49 -53.02
CA ASN A 520 123.81 174.92 -53.14
C ASN A 520 123.18 175.91 -54.16
N LYS A 521 122.40 176.92 -53.67
CA LYS A 521 122.89 178.32 -53.45
C LYS A 521 121.84 179.34 -52.91
N ILE A 522 122.32 180.23 -52.02
CA ILE A 522 121.92 181.65 -51.78
C ILE A 522 120.67 182.02 -50.93
N ASN A 523 120.97 182.40 -49.68
CA ASN A 523 120.57 183.57 -48.88
C ASN A 523 119.11 183.94 -48.46
N GLN A 524 118.96 183.91 -47.12
CA GLN A 524 118.41 184.91 -46.19
C GLN A 524 116.91 184.94 -45.79
N SER A 525 116.72 184.68 -44.48
CA SER A 525 115.51 184.88 -43.63
C SER A 525 114.31 183.97 -43.94
N ILE A 526 113.64 183.32 -42.99
CA ILE A 526 113.25 183.78 -41.64
C ILE A 526 113.32 182.65 -40.58
N GLU A 527 113.62 183.06 -39.35
CA GLU A 527 113.86 182.25 -38.15
C GLU A 527 112.54 181.84 -37.41
N GLU A 528 111.68 180.99 -37.98
CA GLU A 528 110.41 180.62 -37.31
C GLU A 528 109.97 179.13 -37.41
N ALA A 529 110.47 178.34 -38.36
CA ALA A 529 109.89 177.02 -38.69
C ALA A 529 110.41 175.80 -37.91
N LYS A 530 111.29 175.95 -36.91
CA LYS A 530 111.96 174.80 -36.23
C LYS A 530 111.26 174.25 -34.98
N SER A 531 110.27 174.94 -34.43
CA SER A 531 109.60 174.55 -33.17
C SER A 531 108.55 173.43 -33.37
N GLU A 532 107.86 173.41 -34.51
CA GLU A 532 106.70 172.54 -34.74
C GLU A 532 107.09 171.06 -34.95
N ALA A 533 108.16 170.80 -35.70
CA ALA A 533 108.50 169.46 -36.21
C ALA A 533 108.94 168.45 -35.13
N LEU A 534 109.45 168.92 -33.97
CA LEU A 534 109.90 168.03 -32.90
C LEU A 534 108.75 167.48 -32.04
N LYS A 535 107.64 168.21 -31.90
CA LYS A 535 106.49 167.76 -31.08
C LYS A 535 105.66 166.68 -31.77
N ASP A 536 105.52 166.74 -33.09
CA ASP A 536 104.72 165.77 -33.85
C ASP A 536 105.32 164.35 -33.85
N MET A 537 106.64 164.25 -33.78
CA MET A 537 107.34 162.95 -33.74
C MET A 537 107.24 162.25 -32.38
N GLU A 538 107.19 163.02 -31.28
CA GLU A 538 107.08 162.48 -29.92
C GLU A 538 105.67 161.92 -29.63
N TYR A 539 104.63 162.50 -30.24
CA TYR A 539 103.25 162.01 -30.13
C TYR A 539 103.05 160.64 -30.82
N LYS A 540 103.53 160.49 -32.06
CA LYS A 540 103.40 159.25 -32.85
C LYS A 540 104.10 158.05 -32.22
N LEU A 541 105.24 158.27 -31.54
CA LEU A 541 105.96 157.20 -30.83
C LEU A 541 105.20 156.68 -29.59
N LEU A 542 104.34 157.50 -28.99
CA LEU A 542 103.51 157.10 -27.86
C LEU A 542 102.30 156.27 -28.32
N GLU A 543 101.70 156.65 -29.45
CA GLU A 543 100.55 155.97 -30.06
C GLU A 543 100.92 154.54 -30.51
N GLU A 544 102.03 154.39 -31.24
CA GLU A 544 102.66 153.11 -31.63
C GLU A 544 102.85 152.14 -30.44
N ARG A 545 103.41 152.64 -29.33
CA ARG A 545 103.62 151.83 -28.12
C ARG A 545 102.30 151.33 -27.51
N SER A 546 101.24 152.14 -27.57
CA SER A 546 99.92 151.74 -27.08
C SER A 546 99.27 150.67 -27.96
N ALA A 547 99.40 150.79 -29.29
CA ALA A 547 98.88 149.82 -30.26
C ALA A 547 99.57 148.46 -30.11
N LYS A 548 100.90 148.45 -29.94
CA LYS A 548 101.67 147.22 -29.68
C LYS A 548 101.18 146.48 -28.42
N GLN A 549 100.99 147.20 -27.30
CA GLN A 549 100.51 146.59 -26.05
C GLN A 549 99.10 145.99 -26.20
N GLN A 550 98.22 146.61 -26.99
CA GLN A 550 96.89 146.06 -27.29
C GLN A 550 96.97 144.78 -28.14
N LEU A 551 97.87 144.73 -29.12
CA LEU A 551 98.09 143.53 -29.95
C LEU A 551 98.65 142.35 -29.14
N GLU A 552 99.65 142.58 -28.28
CA GLU A 552 100.21 141.54 -27.41
C GLU A 552 99.15 140.94 -26.47
N ASN A 553 98.33 141.79 -25.84
CA ASN A 553 97.20 141.34 -25.02
C ASN A 553 96.16 140.55 -25.82
N ARG A 554 95.89 140.92 -27.09
CA ARG A 554 94.93 140.23 -27.96
C ARG A 554 95.44 138.85 -28.39
N LEU A 555 96.76 138.70 -28.57
CA LEU A 555 97.38 137.44 -28.97
C LEU A 555 97.33 136.42 -27.82
N MET A 556 97.66 136.84 -26.59
CA MET A 556 97.58 136.00 -25.39
C MET A 556 96.15 135.51 -25.08
N GLN A 557 95.14 136.32 -25.40
CA GLN A 557 93.72 135.94 -25.30
C GLN A 557 93.37 134.79 -26.27
N LEU A 558 93.83 134.87 -27.52
CA LEU A 558 93.57 133.84 -28.54
C LEU A 558 94.30 132.53 -28.25
N GLU A 559 95.52 132.56 -27.71
CA GLU A 559 96.24 131.35 -27.29
C GLU A 559 95.49 130.60 -26.17
N LYS A 560 94.90 131.35 -25.22
CA LYS A 560 94.06 130.76 -24.17
C LYS A 560 92.79 130.12 -24.74
N GLU A 561 92.12 130.77 -25.67
CA GLU A 561 90.93 130.22 -26.34
C GLU A 561 91.24 128.94 -27.12
N ASN A 562 92.38 128.89 -27.83
CA ASN A 562 92.82 127.70 -28.56
C ASN A 562 93.21 126.53 -27.61
N SER A 563 93.81 126.83 -26.45
CA SER A 563 94.12 125.81 -25.44
C SER A 563 92.87 125.19 -24.79
N VAL A 564 91.75 125.91 -24.73
CA VAL A 564 90.47 125.36 -24.25
C VAL A 564 89.89 124.42 -25.29
N LEU A 565 89.85 124.83 -26.57
CA LEU A 565 89.35 124.00 -27.68
C LEU A 565 90.13 122.67 -27.84
N ASP A 566 91.45 122.67 -27.61
CA ASP A 566 92.23 121.42 -27.65
C ASP A 566 91.95 120.49 -26.46
N CYS A 567 91.55 121.04 -25.31
CA CYS A 567 91.08 120.27 -24.16
C CYS A 567 89.71 119.64 -24.44
N ASP A 568 88.75 120.43 -24.92
CA ASP A 568 87.39 119.98 -25.27
C ASP A 568 87.43 118.88 -26.36
N TYR A 569 88.26 119.05 -27.39
CA TYR A 569 88.49 118.04 -28.42
C TYR A 569 89.06 116.72 -27.85
N LYS A 570 90.01 116.79 -26.92
CA LYS A 570 90.58 115.59 -26.26
C LYS A 570 89.55 114.87 -25.39
N GLN A 571 88.71 115.62 -24.68
CA GLN A 571 87.63 115.06 -23.87
C GLN A 571 86.60 114.35 -24.74
N ALA A 572 86.04 115.02 -25.76
CA ALA A 572 85.06 114.44 -26.68
C ALA A 572 85.59 113.17 -27.37
N LYS A 573 86.89 113.15 -27.73
CA LYS A 573 87.55 111.98 -28.30
C LYS A 573 87.65 110.79 -27.34
N HIS A 574 87.83 111.04 -26.04
CA HIS A 574 87.89 109.99 -25.02
C HIS A 574 86.51 109.38 -24.76
N GLU A 575 85.49 110.21 -24.57
CA GLU A 575 84.09 109.79 -24.38
C GLU A 575 83.59 108.96 -25.59
N LEU A 576 83.94 109.36 -26.81
CA LEU A 576 83.66 108.59 -28.03
C LEU A 576 84.30 107.19 -28.04
N GLN A 577 85.45 107.02 -27.38
CA GLN A 577 86.16 105.74 -27.30
C GLN A 577 85.53 104.80 -26.25
N GLU A 578 85.06 105.35 -25.13
CA GLU A 578 84.30 104.59 -24.12
C GLU A 578 82.95 104.10 -24.67
N LEU A 579 82.20 104.97 -25.36
CA LEU A 579 80.94 104.59 -26.03
C LEU A 579 81.12 103.53 -27.12
N ARG A 580 82.28 103.48 -27.79
CA ARG A 580 82.61 102.38 -28.73
C ARG A 580 82.76 101.04 -28.03
N SER A 581 83.50 101.00 -26.92
CA SER A 581 83.65 99.81 -26.06
C SER A 581 82.32 99.35 -25.46
N LEU A 582 81.47 100.29 -25.02
CA LEU A 582 80.13 99.98 -24.51
C LEU A 582 79.22 99.41 -25.61
N LYS A 583 79.27 99.97 -26.83
CA LYS A 583 78.53 99.44 -27.98
C LYS A 583 78.90 97.98 -28.27
N GLU A 584 80.18 97.66 -28.32
CA GLU A 584 80.66 96.30 -28.63
C GLU A 584 80.13 95.27 -27.63
N LYS A 585 80.22 95.55 -26.33
CA LYS A 585 79.67 94.70 -25.26
C LYS A 585 78.16 94.50 -25.35
N LEU A 586 77.41 95.59 -25.56
CA LEU A 586 75.95 95.52 -25.73
C LEU A 586 75.54 94.78 -27.02
N THR A 587 76.40 94.76 -28.04
CA THR A 587 76.14 94.01 -29.28
C THR A 587 76.31 92.51 -29.04
N GLU A 588 77.38 92.09 -28.37
CA GLU A 588 77.63 90.69 -27.99
C GLU A 588 76.52 90.14 -27.07
N GLU A 589 76.07 90.92 -26.09
CA GLU A 589 74.96 90.56 -25.20
C GLU A 589 73.64 90.37 -25.95
N VAL A 590 73.35 91.20 -26.96
CA VAL A 590 72.20 91.06 -27.84
C VAL A 590 72.27 89.77 -28.68
N GLU A 591 73.45 89.39 -29.17
CA GLU A 591 73.62 88.13 -29.94
C GLU A 591 73.39 86.91 -29.05
N VAL A 592 73.99 86.87 -27.85
CA VAL A 592 73.83 85.76 -26.88
C VAL A 592 72.36 85.61 -26.46
N LEU A 593 71.68 86.70 -26.09
CA LEU A 593 70.26 86.65 -25.74
C LEU A 593 69.38 86.24 -26.92
N SER A 594 69.69 86.69 -28.15
CA SER A 594 68.93 86.31 -29.35
C SER A 594 69.02 84.81 -29.66
N VAL A 595 70.20 84.19 -29.49
CA VAL A 595 70.36 82.72 -29.64
C VAL A 595 69.59 81.98 -28.55
N ARG A 596 69.61 82.48 -27.32
CA ARG A 596 68.90 81.86 -26.18
C ARG A 596 67.38 81.90 -26.34
N VAL A 597 66.83 83.00 -26.84
CA VAL A 597 65.41 83.10 -27.23
C VAL A 597 65.07 82.06 -28.31
N GLN A 598 65.86 81.97 -29.39
CA GLN A 598 65.61 81.00 -30.46
C GLN A 598 65.58 79.54 -29.96
N GLN A 599 66.49 79.15 -29.07
CA GLN A 599 66.51 77.80 -28.51
C GLN A 599 65.27 77.46 -27.68
N GLU A 600 64.79 78.37 -26.82
CA GLU A 600 63.58 78.13 -26.02
C GLU A 600 62.30 78.19 -26.89
N THR A 601 62.27 79.06 -27.91
CA THR A 601 61.18 79.08 -28.91
C THR A 601 61.10 77.78 -29.71
N GLN A 602 62.25 77.17 -30.06
CA GLN A 602 62.30 75.87 -30.75
C GLN A 602 61.81 74.72 -29.86
N LYS A 603 62.19 74.70 -28.57
CA LYS A 603 61.67 73.71 -27.61
C LYS A 603 60.16 73.82 -27.46
N LYS A 604 59.63 75.04 -27.33
CA LYS A 604 58.19 75.29 -27.26
C LYS A 604 57.45 74.74 -28.47
N THR A 605 57.98 74.95 -29.69
CA THR A 605 57.32 74.48 -30.92
C THR A 605 57.27 72.96 -31.03
N LEU A 606 58.29 72.23 -30.56
CA LEU A 606 58.28 70.76 -30.49
C LEU A 606 57.20 70.26 -29.53
N PHE A 607 57.21 70.69 -28.26
CA PHE A 607 56.19 70.27 -27.27
C PHE A 607 54.77 70.65 -27.69
N GLN A 608 54.59 71.77 -28.40
CA GLN A 608 53.29 72.19 -28.91
C GLN A 608 52.82 71.39 -30.14
N ALA A 609 53.73 70.73 -30.86
CA ALA A 609 53.38 69.75 -31.90
C ALA A 609 52.88 68.44 -31.27
N ASP A 610 53.61 67.89 -30.29
CA ASP A 610 53.25 66.65 -29.60
C ASP A 610 51.86 66.76 -28.93
N LEU A 611 51.62 67.88 -28.23
CA LEU A 611 50.33 68.13 -27.57
C LEU A 611 49.16 68.34 -28.56
N ASN A 612 49.44 68.59 -29.85
CA ASN A 612 48.43 68.60 -30.91
C ASN A 612 48.14 67.18 -31.45
N VAL A 613 49.15 66.29 -31.52
CA VAL A 613 48.94 64.88 -31.89
C VAL A 613 48.07 64.18 -30.84
N GLN A 614 48.40 64.30 -29.55
CA GLN A 614 47.58 63.78 -28.44
C GLN A 614 46.16 64.37 -28.41
N ARG A 615 45.97 65.62 -28.86
CA ARG A 615 44.62 66.21 -29.01
C ARG A 615 43.80 65.47 -30.07
N GLN A 616 44.43 65.06 -31.17
CA GLN A 616 43.77 64.41 -32.29
C GLN A 616 43.36 62.96 -31.96
N GLU A 617 44.20 62.22 -31.25
CA GLU A 617 43.87 60.89 -30.72
C GLU A 617 42.73 60.93 -29.68
N VAL A 618 42.76 61.86 -28.72
CA VAL A 618 41.64 62.03 -27.78
C VAL A 618 40.33 62.40 -28.48
N SER A 619 40.40 63.05 -29.65
CA SER A 619 39.21 63.30 -30.48
C SER A 619 38.65 62.03 -31.12
N SER A 620 39.51 61.12 -31.61
CA SER A 620 39.07 59.84 -32.19
C SER A 620 38.48 58.92 -31.12
N LEU A 621 39.13 58.81 -29.96
CA LEU A 621 38.65 58.04 -28.82
C LEU A 621 37.27 58.51 -28.33
N ARG A 622 37.02 59.82 -28.28
CA ARG A 622 35.69 60.38 -27.96
C ARG A 622 34.62 60.05 -29.00
N SER A 623 34.97 59.92 -30.28
CA SER A 623 34.00 59.47 -31.30
C SER A 623 33.65 57.99 -31.14
N SER A 624 34.62 57.14 -30.80
CA SER A 624 34.41 55.72 -30.48
C SER A 624 33.54 55.55 -29.22
N GLU A 625 33.85 56.27 -28.14
CA GLU A 625 33.05 56.28 -26.90
C GLU A 625 31.57 56.63 -27.16
N LYS A 626 31.32 57.54 -28.12
CA LYS A 626 29.96 57.94 -28.50
C LYS A 626 29.22 56.84 -29.27
N GLN A 627 29.90 56.10 -30.16
CA GLN A 627 29.29 54.94 -30.85
C GLN A 627 28.97 53.82 -29.86
N LEU A 628 29.92 53.44 -29.00
CA LEU A 628 29.71 52.40 -27.98
C LEU A 628 28.55 52.74 -27.02
N LYS A 629 28.37 54.03 -26.68
CA LYS A 629 27.20 54.50 -25.91
C LYS A 629 25.86 54.36 -26.65
N GLN A 630 25.84 54.48 -27.98
CA GLN A 630 24.62 54.25 -28.77
C GLN A 630 24.29 52.76 -28.86
N GLU A 631 25.29 51.90 -29.07
CA GLU A 631 25.12 50.44 -29.07
C GLU A 631 24.66 49.92 -27.70
N LEU A 632 25.25 50.41 -26.61
CA LEU A 632 24.83 50.06 -25.25
C LEU A 632 23.36 50.40 -24.97
N ASN A 633 22.90 51.57 -25.41
CA ASN A 633 21.50 51.97 -25.28
C ASN A 633 20.57 51.06 -26.10
N HIS A 634 20.97 50.70 -27.33
CA HIS A 634 20.18 49.78 -28.16
C HIS A 634 20.08 48.37 -27.56
N LEU A 635 21.17 47.86 -26.97
CA LEU A 635 21.18 46.58 -26.25
C LEU A 635 20.31 46.64 -24.98
N LEU A 636 20.25 47.78 -24.29
CA LEU A 636 19.36 48.01 -23.15
C LEU A 636 17.87 47.99 -23.55
N GLU A 637 17.52 48.61 -24.68
CA GLU A 637 16.16 48.55 -25.24
C GLU A 637 15.78 47.12 -25.65
N LEU A 638 16.70 46.39 -26.29
CA LEU A 638 16.49 44.98 -26.66
C LEU A 638 16.31 44.08 -25.42
N LYS A 639 17.11 44.28 -24.37
CA LYS A 639 16.95 43.60 -23.08
C LYS A 639 15.55 43.82 -22.50
N LEU A 640 15.08 45.07 -22.44
CA LEU A 640 13.74 45.41 -21.94
C LEU A 640 12.63 44.73 -22.75
N SER A 641 12.79 44.61 -24.07
CA SER A 641 11.86 43.90 -24.94
C SER A 641 11.81 42.39 -24.62
N LEU A 642 12.97 41.75 -24.46
CA LEU A 642 13.09 40.33 -24.12
C LEU A 642 12.58 40.01 -22.69
N GLU A 643 12.78 40.92 -21.74
CA GLU A 643 12.21 40.81 -20.39
C GLU A 643 10.68 40.89 -20.40
N LYS A 644 10.10 41.73 -21.27
CA LYS A 644 8.64 41.80 -21.46
C LYS A 644 8.08 40.50 -22.06
N GLN A 645 8.70 39.98 -23.12
CA GLN A 645 8.29 38.69 -23.72
C GLN A 645 8.39 37.53 -22.72
N ASN A 646 9.42 37.50 -21.87
CA ASN A 646 9.53 36.51 -20.79
C ASN A 646 8.41 36.62 -19.75
N GLN A 647 7.91 37.82 -19.45
CA GLN A 647 6.75 37.99 -18.56
C GLN A 647 5.44 37.54 -19.22
N GLU A 648 5.28 37.74 -20.53
CA GLU A 648 4.13 37.27 -21.30
C GLU A 648 4.11 35.73 -21.34
N LEU A 649 5.22 35.07 -21.69
CA LEU A 649 5.36 33.61 -21.67
C LEU A 649 5.13 32.99 -20.28
N ARG A 650 5.52 33.68 -19.19
CA ARG A 650 5.24 33.23 -17.82
C ARG A 650 3.75 33.26 -17.49
N LYS A 651 3.00 34.26 -17.99
CA LYS A 651 1.54 34.32 -17.81
C LYS A 651 0.82 33.23 -18.61
N GLU A 652 1.23 33.01 -19.85
CA GLU A 652 0.70 31.91 -20.68
C GLU A 652 0.92 30.56 -20.01
N ARG A 653 2.11 30.34 -19.40
CA ARG A 653 2.36 29.16 -18.57
C ARG A 653 1.45 29.09 -17.35
N GLU A 654 1.27 30.18 -16.60
CA GLU A 654 0.36 30.19 -15.43
C GLU A 654 -1.11 29.94 -15.82
N GLU A 655 -1.53 30.29 -17.04
CA GLU A 655 -2.85 29.98 -17.57
C GLU A 655 -2.95 28.51 -18.02
N ALA A 656 -1.91 27.96 -18.66
CA ALA A 656 -1.82 26.54 -18.98
C ALA A 656 -1.81 25.65 -17.72
N ASP A 657 -1.07 26.05 -16.67
CA ASP A 657 -1.02 25.34 -15.38
C ASP A 657 -2.40 25.34 -14.68
N LYS A 658 -3.23 26.39 -14.87
CA LYS A 658 -4.63 26.42 -14.41
C LYS A 658 -5.54 25.49 -15.21
N GLN A 659 -5.44 25.51 -16.55
CA GLN A 659 -6.21 24.59 -17.41
C GLN A 659 -5.86 23.12 -17.12
N LEU A 660 -4.58 22.81 -16.90
CA LEU A 660 -4.12 21.48 -16.53
C LEU A 660 -4.63 21.05 -15.15
N LYS A 661 -4.87 22.00 -14.23
CA LYS A 661 -5.53 21.73 -12.95
C LYS A 661 -7.04 21.46 -13.14
N GLU A 662 -7.75 22.26 -13.93
CA GLU A 662 -9.17 22.01 -14.23
C GLU A 662 -9.38 20.65 -14.91
N LEU A 663 -8.48 20.24 -15.82
CA LEU A 663 -8.50 18.91 -16.44
C LEU A 663 -8.22 17.77 -15.43
N LYS A 664 -7.37 18.00 -14.42
CA LYS A 664 -7.17 17.03 -13.32
C LYS A 664 -8.39 16.92 -12.43
N ASP A 665 -8.98 18.04 -12.03
CA ASP A 665 -10.20 18.06 -11.21
C ASP A 665 -11.38 17.39 -11.97
N GLN A 666 -11.48 17.56 -13.30
CA GLN A 666 -12.41 16.82 -14.16
C GLN A 666 -12.10 15.32 -14.20
N LEU A 667 -10.84 14.93 -14.39
CA LEU A 667 -10.43 13.52 -14.41
C LEU A 667 -10.71 12.81 -13.07
N GLU A 668 -10.47 13.47 -11.93
CA GLU A 668 -10.85 12.95 -10.61
C GLU A 668 -12.38 12.75 -10.49
N SER A 669 -13.17 13.67 -11.06
CA SER A 669 -14.64 13.52 -11.11
C SER A 669 -15.08 12.35 -11.99
N GLU A 670 -14.46 12.13 -13.16
CA GLU A 670 -14.76 10.97 -14.02
C GLU A 670 -14.31 9.65 -13.39
N GLN A 671 -13.18 9.63 -12.67
CA GLN A 671 -12.75 8.48 -11.87
C GLN A 671 -13.75 8.18 -10.75
N TYR A 672 -14.34 9.20 -10.12
CA TYR A 672 -15.41 9.06 -9.14
C TYR A 672 -16.67 8.45 -9.76
N PHE A 673 -17.15 8.96 -10.90
CA PHE A 673 -18.29 8.37 -11.63
C PHE A 673 -17.99 6.94 -12.09
N THR A 674 -16.79 6.66 -12.59
CA THR A 674 -16.34 5.32 -12.97
C THR A 674 -16.36 4.35 -11.78
N LYS A 675 -15.97 4.81 -10.58
CA LYS A 675 -16.05 4.04 -9.34
C LYS A 675 -17.51 3.77 -8.92
N LEU A 676 -18.41 4.74 -9.13
CA LEU A 676 -19.85 4.59 -8.93
C LEU A 676 -20.42 3.51 -9.87
N TYR A 677 -20.16 3.61 -11.18
CA TYR A 677 -20.63 2.62 -12.17
C TYR A 677 -20.02 1.23 -11.93
N LYS A 678 -18.74 1.13 -11.56
CA LYS A 678 -18.12 -0.16 -11.16
C LYS A 678 -18.72 -0.75 -9.87
N THR A 679 -19.34 0.07 -9.03
CA THR A 679 -20.06 -0.41 -7.83
C THR A 679 -21.46 -0.87 -8.22
N GLN A 680 -22.18 -0.09 -9.03
CA GLN A 680 -23.50 -0.45 -9.54
C GLN A 680 -23.49 -1.71 -10.44
N ILE A 681 -22.45 -1.89 -11.27
CA ILE A 681 -22.23 -3.13 -12.04
C ILE A 681 -21.97 -4.33 -11.11
N ARG A 682 -21.29 -4.11 -9.98
CA ARG A 682 -21.02 -5.16 -9.00
C ARG A 682 -22.29 -5.57 -8.25
N GLU A 683 -23.07 -4.59 -7.79
CA GLU A 683 -24.39 -4.81 -7.19
C GLU A 683 -25.31 -5.57 -8.14
N LEU A 684 -25.40 -5.15 -9.42
CA LEU A 684 -26.19 -5.87 -10.44
C LEU A 684 -25.66 -7.29 -10.74
N LYS A 685 -24.35 -7.52 -10.59
CA LYS A 685 -23.73 -8.84 -10.75
C LYS A 685 -24.03 -9.73 -9.54
N GLU A 686 -23.93 -9.20 -8.32
CA GLU A 686 -24.32 -9.88 -7.07
C GLU A 686 -25.82 -10.25 -7.10
N ASP A 687 -26.68 -9.34 -7.59
CA ASP A 687 -28.12 -9.58 -7.84
C ASP A 687 -28.37 -10.70 -8.87
N SER A 688 -27.53 -10.75 -9.92
CA SER A 688 -27.58 -11.78 -10.96
C SER A 688 -27.11 -13.13 -10.45
N ASP A 689 -26.03 -13.16 -9.68
CA ASP A 689 -25.45 -14.36 -9.09
C ASP A 689 -26.37 -14.94 -7.98
N GLU A 690 -27.06 -14.08 -7.21
CA GLU A 690 -28.10 -14.51 -6.27
C GLU A 690 -29.34 -15.07 -7.00
N LYS A 691 -29.78 -14.47 -8.11
CA LYS A 691 -30.84 -15.03 -8.96
C LYS A 691 -30.44 -16.36 -9.59
N ALA A 692 -29.20 -16.50 -10.05
CA ALA A 692 -28.67 -17.76 -10.58
C ALA A 692 -28.62 -18.85 -9.51
N LYS A 693 -28.24 -18.49 -8.28
CA LYS A 693 -28.30 -19.40 -7.13
C LYS A 693 -29.74 -19.82 -6.81
N LEU A 694 -30.68 -18.89 -6.74
CA LEU A 694 -32.11 -19.20 -6.51
C LEU A 694 -32.69 -20.09 -7.61
N TYR A 695 -32.29 -19.89 -8.87
CA TYR A 695 -32.68 -20.74 -9.99
C TYR A 695 -32.12 -22.16 -9.83
N LYS A 696 -30.85 -22.31 -9.42
CA LYS A 696 -30.23 -23.61 -9.15
C LYS A 696 -30.86 -24.32 -7.95
N ASP A 697 -31.15 -23.59 -6.86
CA ASP A 697 -31.83 -24.12 -5.68
C ASP A 697 -33.28 -24.57 -6.02
N ALA A 698 -33.97 -23.86 -6.94
CA ALA A 698 -35.27 -24.26 -7.46
C ALA A 698 -35.19 -25.47 -8.38
N GLN A 699 -34.15 -25.58 -9.21
CA GLN A 699 -33.93 -26.72 -10.10
C GLN A 699 -33.59 -27.99 -9.31
N GLN A 700 -32.78 -27.89 -8.25
CA GLN A 700 -32.53 -29.01 -7.33
C GLN A 700 -33.84 -29.51 -6.71
N ARG A 701 -34.71 -28.61 -6.21
CA ARG A 701 -36.03 -29.02 -5.69
C ARG A 701 -36.93 -29.70 -6.72
N ILE A 702 -36.80 -29.35 -8.00
CA ILE A 702 -37.55 -30.03 -9.08
C ILE A 702 -36.99 -31.44 -9.30
N GLU A 703 -35.68 -31.63 -9.21
CA GLU A 703 -35.04 -32.95 -9.26
C GLU A 703 -35.42 -33.80 -8.04
N ASP A 704 -35.33 -33.25 -6.82
CA ASP A 704 -35.73 -33.92 -5.58
C ASP A 704 -37.21 -34.38 -5.64
N LEU A 705 -38.12 -33.53 -6.12
CA LEU A 705 -39.54 -33.86 -6.31
C LEU A 705 -39.78 -34.88 -7.45
N GLN A 706 -38.88 -34.97 -8.43
CA GLN A 706 -38.94 -36.01 -9.46
C GLN A 706 -38.47 -37.36 -8.91
N GLU A 707 -37.43 -37.40 -8.08
CA GLU A 707 -37.00 -38.60 -7.37
C GLU A 707 -38.08 -39.11 -6.40
N GLU A 708 -38.74 -38.21 -5.64
CA GLU A 708 -39.88 -38.57 -4.80
C GLU A 708 -41.05 -39.14 -5.62
N ARG A 709 -41.39 -38.51 -6.75
CA ARG A 709 -42.43 -39.01 -7.68
C ARG A 709 -42.09 -40.40 -8.20
N ASP A 710 -40.85 -40.64 -8.61
CA ASP A 710 -40.45 -41.91 -9.23
C ASP A 710 -40.31 -43.03 -8.17
N SER A 711 -39.92 -42.68 -6.94
CA SER A 711 -40.01 -43.56 -5.78
C SER A 711 -41.45 -43.96 -5.47
N LEU A 712 -42.38 -42.99 -5.45
CA LEU A 712 -43.82 -43.25 -5.25
C LEU A 712 -44.44 -44.05 -6.39
N ALA A 713 -44.04 -43.80 -7.64
CA ALA A 713 -44.46 -44.60 -8.79
C ALA A 713 -43.99 -46.06 -8.66
N THR A 714 -42.74 -46.28 -8.26
CA THR A 714 -42.19 -47.61 -8.01
C THR A 714 -42.92 -48.33 -6.86
N GLN A 715 -43.28 -47.62 -5.79
CA GLN A 715 -44.10 -48.18 -4.70
C GLN A 715 -45.53 -48.52 -5.16
N LEU A 716 -46.10 -47.72 -6.06
CA LEU A 716 -47.42 -47.97 -6.64
C LEU A 716 -47.40 -49.19 -7.57
N GLU A 717 -46.39 -49.35 -8.42
CA GLU A 717 -46.21 -50.55 -9.25
C GLU A 717 -45.98 -51.81 -8.40
N ALA A 718 -45.19 -51.72 -7.33
CA ALA A 718 -45.00 -52.83 -6.38
C ALA A 718 -46.31 -53.19 -5.63
N SER A 719 -47.18 -52.21 -5.40
CA SER A 719 -48.49 -52.43 -4.77
C SER A 719 -49.52 -53.02 -5.74
N LEU A 720 -49.52 -52.57 -7.01
CA LEU A 720 -50.35 -53.11 -8.09
C LEU A 720 -49.98 -54.56 -8.39
N THR A 721 -48.70 -54.86 -8.63
CA THR A 721 -48.24 -56.23 -8.89
C THR A 721 -48.52 -57.19 -7.72
N LYS A 722 -48.52 -56.69 -6.48
CA LYS A 722 -48.98 -57.45 -5.31
C LYS A 722 -50.51 -57.68 -5.34
N ALA A 723 -51.31 -56.67 -5.68
CA ALA A 723 -52.76 -56.81 -5.79
C ALA A 723 -53.14 -57.80 -6.90
N ASP A 724 -52.50 -57.73 -8.07
CA ASP A 724 -52.68 -58.66 -9.19
C ASP A 724 -52.34 -60.10 -8.79
N ALA A 725 -51.27 -60.29 -8.00
CA ALA A 725 -50.87 -61.59 -7.47
C ALA A 725 -51.86 -62.14 -6.41
N GLU A 726 -52.44 -61.27 -5.57
CA GLU A 726 -53.49 -61.63 -4.61
C GLU A 726 -54.82 -61.96 -5.32
N GLU A 727 -55.15 -61.28 -6.42
CA GLU A 727 -56.31 -61.60 -7.26
C GLU A 727 -56.14 -62.94 -7.96
N LEU A 728 -54.98 -63.18 -8.60
CA LEU A 728 -54.67 -64.46 -9.22
C LEU A 728 -54.71 -65.63 -8.21
N ALA A 729 -54.16 -65.43 -7.01
CA ALA A 729 -54.23 -66.43 -5.94
C ALA A 729 -55.67 -66.70 -5.49
N ARG A 730 -56.54 -65.69 -5.47
CA ARG A 730 -57.97 -65.84 -5.18
C ARG A 730 -58.69 -66.63 -6.27
N THR A 731 -58.47 -66.31 -7.55
CA THR A 731 -59.06 -67.05 -8.68
C THR A 731 -58.66 -68.53 -8.65
N ILE A 732 -57.39 -68.84 -8.39
CA ILE A 732 -56.91 -70.23 -8.26
C ILE A 732 -57.62 -70.95 -7.09
N ALA A 733 -57.82 -70.27 -5.96
CA ALA A 733 -58.52 -70.84 -4.81
C ALA A 733 -60.03 -71.06 -5.09
N GLU A 734 -60.67 -70.15 -5.83
CA GLU A 734 -62.07 -70.27 -6.26
C GLU A 734 -62.26 -71.42 -7.28
N GLU A 735 -61.33 -71.61 -8.21
CA GLU A 735 -61.32 -72.75 -9.13
C GLU A 735 -61.15 -74.08 -8.37
N GLN A 736 -60.17 -74.17 -7.46
CA GLN A 736 -59.97 -75.36 -6.61
C GLN A 736 -61.20 -75.67 -5.75
N TYR A 737 -61.86 -74.64 -5.20
CA TYR A 737 -63.12 -74.83 -4.47
C TYR A 737 -64.23 -75.34 -5.39
N SER A 738 -64.33 -74.82 -6.63
CA SER A 738 -65.28 -75.30 -7.63
C SER A 738 -65.05 -76.76 -8.02
N GLU A 739 -63.79 -77.21 -8.15
CA GLU A 739 -63.47 -78.61 -8.40
C GLU A 739 -63.83 -79.51 -7.22
N LEU A 740 -63.52 -79.11 -5.99
CA LEU A 740 -63.90 -79.84 -4.78
C LEU A 740 -65.41 -79.93 -4.59
N GLU A 741 -66.17 -78.87 -4.90
CA GLU A 741 -67.63 -78.88 -4.87
C GLU A 741 -68.22 -79.82 -5.94
N LYS A 742 -67.63 -79.87 -7.15
CA LYS A 742 -67.99 -80.86 -8.19
C LYS A 742 -67.68 -82.29 -7.75
N GLU A 743 -66.52 -82.54 -7.14
CA GLU A 743 -66.15 -83.87 -6.63
C GLU A 743 -67.12 -84.31 -5.51
N LYS A 744 -67.44 -83.41 -4.58
CA LYS A 744 -68.45 -83.62 -3.54
C LYS A 744 -69.82 -83.98 -4.13
N ILE A 745 -70.28 -83.25 -5.16
CA ILE A 745 -71.55 -83.55 -5.85
C ILE A 745 -71.49 -84.94 -6.52
N MET A 746 -70.36 -85.32 -7.15
CA MET A 746 -70.19 -86.68 -7.69
C MET A 746 -70.23 -87.74 -6.59
N LYS A 747 -69.57 -87.52 -5.44
CA LYS A 747 -69.60 -88.45 -4.30
C LYS A 747 -71.01 -88.56 -3.69
N GLU A 748 -71.76 -87.47 -3.60
CA GLU A 748 -73.17 -87.52 -3.19
C GLU A 748 -74.06 -88.30 -4.17
N LEU A 749 -73.79 -88.21 -5.48
CA LEU A 749 -74.49 -88.99 -6.50
C LEU A 749 -74.12 -90.49 -6.44
N GLU A 750 -72.84 -90.83 -6.27
CA GLU A 750 -72.40 -92.22 -6.03
C GLU A 750 -73.06 -92.82 -4.78
N ILE A 751 -73.16 -92.05 -3.68
CA ILE A 751 -73.84 -92.49 -2.45
C ILE A 751 -75.35 -92.65 -2.69
N LYS A 752 -76.00 -91.74 -3.42
CA LYS A 752 -77.43 -91.85 -3.77
C LYS A 752 -77.72 -93.08 -4.64
N ASP A 753 -76.88 -93.37 -5.63
CA ASP A 753 -76.98 -94.58 -6.46
C ASP A 753 -76.77 -95.86 -5.63
N MET A 754 -75.78 -95.88 -4.73
CA MET A 754 -75.56 -97.00 -3.82
C MET A 754 -76.74 -97.22 -2.86
N ILE A 755 -77.36 -96.15 -2.35
CA ILE A 755 -78.60 -96.22 -1.54
C ILE A 755 -79.79 -96.71 -2.38
N ALA A 756 -79.89 -96.30 -3.65
CA ALA A 756 -80.94 -96.79 -4.56
C ALA A 756 -80.79 -98.29 -4.83
N ARG A 757 -79.57 -98.76 -5.10
CA ARG A 757 -79.25 -100.19 -5.24
C ARG A 757 -79.58 -100.98 -3.97
N HIS A 758 -79.19 -100.52 -2.79
CA HIS A 758 -79.56 -101.19 -1.54
C HIS A 758 -81.07 -101.16 -1.26
N ARG A 759 -81.81 -100.10 -1.65
CA ARG A 759 -83.28 -100.12 -1.58
C ARG A 759 -83.90 -101.16 -2.52
N GLN A 760 -83.34 -101.33 -3.72
CA GLN A 760 -83.78 -102.37 -4.65
C GLN A 760 -83.49 -103.77 -4.09
N GLU A 761 -82.28 -104.03 -3.58
CA GLU A 761 -81.92 -105.29 -2.91
C GLU A 761 -82.81 -105.60 -1.69
N ILE A 762 -83.21 -104.58 -0.92
CA ILE A 762 -84.17 -104.74 0.18
C ILE A 762 -85.54 -105.13 -0.38
N SER A 763 -86.04 -104.44 -1.41
CA SER A 763 -87.32 -104.78 -2.05
C SER A 763 -87.33 -106.19 -2.65
N GLU A 764 -86.22 -106.65 -3.23
CA GLU A 764 -86.06 -108.02 -3.75
C GLU A 764 -86.05 -109.05 -2.61
N LYS A 765 -85.42 -108.73 -1.47
CA LYS A 765 -85.46 -109.55 -0.26
C LYS A 765 -86.85 -109.59 0.37
N ASP A 766 -87.58 -108.47 0.44
CA ASP A 766 -88.96 -108.41 0.96
C ASP A 766 -89.94 -109.18 0.07
N ASN A 767 -89.77 -109.14 -1.25
CA ASN A 767 -90.52 -110.00 -2.18
C ASN A 767 -90.21 -111.49 -1.94
N THR A 768 -88.94 -111.82 -1.68
CA THR A 768 -88.52 -113.19 -1.34
C THR A 768 -89.09 -113.66 0.00
N ILE A 769 -89.09 -112.78 1.01
CA ILE A 769 -89.72 -113.04 2.32
C ILE A 769 -91.22 -113.26 2.16
N SER A 770 -91.90 -112.42 1.37
CA SER A 770 -93.34 -112.57 1.10
C SER A 770 -93.68 -113.92 0.45
N SER A 771 -92.86 -114.39 -0.51
CA SER A 771 -93.01 -115.71 -1.11
C SER A 771 -92.74 -116.85 -0.12
N LEU A 772 -91.75 -116.70 0.76
CA LEU A 772 -91.48 -117.66 1.83
C LEU A 772 -92.59 -117.69 2.88
N GLU A 773 -93.20 -116.54 3.22
CA GLU A 773 -94.37 -116.47 4.11
C GLU A 773 -95.59 -117.16 3.51
N GLU A 774 -95.84 -117.00 2.21
CA GLU A 774 -96.93 -117.69 1.51
C GLU A 774 -96.69 -119.22 1.47
N SER A 775 -95.46 -119.65 1.22
CA SER A 775 -95.06 -121.06 1.35
C SER A 775 -95.24 -121.61 2.78
N ASN A 776 -94.95 -120.79 3.80
CA ASN A 776 -95.11 -121.16 5.21
C ASN A 776 -96.61 -121.22 5.62
N ARG A 777 -97.47 -120.38 5.04
CA ARG A 777 -98.93 -120.48 5.19
C ARG A 777 -99.47 -121.78 4.58
N THR A 778 -99.00 -122.19 3.40
CA THR A 778 -99.39 -123.48 2.82
C THR A 778 -98.94 -124.66 3.67
N LEU A 779 -97.69 -124.67 4.15
CA LEU A 779 -97.20 -125.71 5.08
C LEU A 779 -98.00 -125.75 6.40
N THR A 780 -98.49 -124.61 6.87
CA THR A 780 -99.35 -124.54 8.07
C THR A 780 -100.72 -125.21 7.83
N VAL A 781 -101.28 -125.09 6.61
CA VAL A 781 -102.51 -125.79 6.21
C VAL A 781 -102.27 -127.31 6.15
N ASP A 782 -101.14 -127.74 5.59
CA ASP A 782 -100.79 -129.16 5.52
C ASP A 782 -100.59 -129.79 6.91
N VAL A 783 -99.98 -129.06 7.85
CA VAL A 783 -99.91 -129.46 9.27
C VAL A 783 -101.30 -129.56 9.91
N GLY A 784 -102.25 -128.70 9.53
CA GLY A 784 -103.65 -128.80 9.96
C GLY A 784 -104.35 -130.05 9.43
N ASN A 785 -104.12 -130.41 8.17
CA ASN A 785 -104.68 -131.63 7.57
C ASN A 785 -104.13 -132.90 8.25
N LEU A 786 -102.82 -132.95 8.50
CA LEU A 786 -102.17 -134.05 9.25
C LEU A 786 -102.64 -134.14 10.72
N ALA A 787 -103.06 -133.02 11.33
CA ALA A 787 -103.63 -133.04 12.67
C ALA A 787 -105.02 -133.71 12.72
N ASN A 788 -105.83 -133.59 11.66
CA ASN A 788 -107.12 -134.26 11.56
C ASN A 788 -106.97 -135.78 11.37
N GLU A 789 -106.06 -136.25 10.50
CA GLU A 789 -105.75 -137.69 10.37
C GLU A 789 -105.24 -138.28 11.70
N LYS A 790 -104.47 -137.52 12.46
CA LYS A 790 -104.00 -137.91 13.79
C LYS A 790 -105.16 -138.09 14.78
N GLU A 791 -106.19 -137.25 14.74
CA GLU A 791 -107.35 -137.37 15.63
C GLU A 791 -108.19 -138.62 15.31
N GLU A 792 -108.36 -138.94 14.02
CA GLU A 792 -109.06 -140.14 13.56
C GLU A 792 -108.33 -141.45 13.96
N LEU A 793 -107.00 -141.47 13.88
CA LEU A 793 -106.16 -142.55 14.43
C LEU A 793 -106.20 -142.64 15.96
N ASN A 794 -106.32 -141.51 16.66
CA ASN A 794 -106.36 -141.48 18.13
C ASN A 794 -107.66 -142.09 18.68
N ASN A 795 -108.79 -141.92 17.97
CA ASN A 795 -110.06 -142.58 18.32
C ASN A 795 -109.98 -144.12 18.17
N GLN A 796 -109.19 -144.63 17.21
CA GLN A 796 -108.91 -146.08 17.10
C GLN A 796 -108.02 -146.58 18.25
N LEU A 797 -107.12 -145.74 18.77
CA LEU A 797 -106.23 -146.06 19.89
C LEU A 797 -107.00 -146.27 21.20
N ILE A 798 -108.01 -145.44 21.48
CA ILE A 798 -108.86 -145.54 22.69
C ILE A 798 -109.57 -146.90 22.76
N HIS A 799 -110.06 -147.41 21.62
CA HIS A 799 -110.72 -148.71 21.56
C HIS A 799 -109.76 -149.89 21.88
N LEU A 800 -108.47 -149.75 21.57
CA LEU A 800 -107.42 -150.72 21.91
C LEU A 800 -106.96 -150.59 23.38
N GLN A 801 -106.92 -149.39 23.94
CA GLN A 801 -106.53 -149.15 25.35
C GLN A 801 -107.49 -149.82 26.34
N HIS A 802 -108.81 -149.80 26.09
CA HIS A 802 -109.78 -150.50 26.95
C HIS A 802 -109.63 -152.04 26.93
N LYS A 803 -108.89 -152.58 25.96
CA LYS A 803 -108.51 -154.01 25.88
C LYS A 803 -107.24 -154.33 26.69
N LEU A 804 -106.45 -153.31 27.03
CA LEU A 804 -105.14 -153.38 27.66
C LEU A 804 -105.18 -153.02 29.16
N GLU A 805 -106.17 -152.23 29.60
CA GLU A 805 -106.38 -151.92 31.02
C GLU A 805 -106.63 -153.20 31.85
N LYS A 806 -107.33 -154.19 31.27
CA LYS A 806 -107.61 -155.49 31.90
C LYS A 806 -106.33 -156.31 32.19
N THR A 807 -105.25 -156.10 31.44
CA THR A 807 -103.94 -156.74 31.68
C THR A 807 -103.06 -155.94 32.64
N ARG A 808 -103.44 -154.71 33.04
CA ARG A 808 -102.64 -153.83 33.90
C ARG A 808 -102.92 -153.95 35.38
N GLU A 809 -104.07 -154.49 35.76
CA GLU A 809 -104.34 -154.85 37.16
C GLU A 809 -103.41 -155.97 37.65
N GLU A 810 -102.83 -156.75 36.73
CA GLU A 810 -101.80 -157.77 37.00
C GLU A 810 -100.40 -157.15 37.28
N GLU A 811 -100.11 -155.91 36.85
CA GLU A 811 -98.78 -155.28 36.99
C GLU A 811 -98.61 -154.45 38.29
N LYS A 812 -99.71 -154.08 38.97
CA LYS A 812 -99.68 -153.16 40.13
C LYS A 812 -98.96 -153.69 41.38
N GLN A 813 -98.65 -154.99 41.45
CA GLN A 813 -97.81 -155.53 42.54
C GLN A 813 -96.34 -155.09 42.45
N THR A 814 -95.83 -154.71 41.27
CA THR A 814 -94.39 -154.85 41.00
C THR A 814 -93.51 -153.66 41.39
N LYS A 815 -94.04 -152.41 41.44
CA LYS A 815 -93.19 -151.20 41.50
C LYS A 815 -93.43 -150.23 42.67
N SER A 816 -93.97 -150.74 43.77
CA SER A 816 -93.86 -150.14 45.12
C SER A 816 -92.40 -149.92 45.62
N LEU A 817 -91.39 -150.26 44.81
CA LEU A 817 -89.98 -150.38 45.20
C LEU A 817 -89.09 -149.20 44.76
N ILE A 818 -89.52 -148.37 43.80
CA ILE A 818 -88.64 -147.35 43.17
C ILE A 818 -88.49 -146.08 44.03
N LEU A 819 -89.42 -145.81 44.95
CA LEU A 819 -89.45 -144.65 45.86
C LEU A 819 -88.27 -144.58 46.86
N SER A 820 -87.33 -145.53 46.88
CA SER A 820 -86.22 -145.56 47.85
C SER A 820 -84.99 -144.73 47.45
N PHE A 821 -84.82 -144.37 46.18
CA PHE A 821 -83.55 -143.77 45.69
C PHE A 821 -83.49 -142.23 45.72
N GLU A 822 -84.55 -141.55 46.14
CA GLU A 822 -84.62 -140.08 46.23
C GLU A 822 -83.72 -139.42 47.31
N LYS A 823 -82.94 -140.19 48.08
CA LYS A 823 -82.32 -139.70 49.32
C LYS A 823 -80.80 -139.43 49.29
N GLN A 824 -80.09 -139.66 48.17
CA GLN A 824 -78.62 -139.75 48.22
C GLN A 824 -77.83 -138.66 47.47
N ILE A 825 -78.43 -137.90 46.55
CA ILE A 825 -77.73 -136.86 45.75
C ILE A 825 -77.81 -135.45 46.42
N GLN A 826 -78.17 -135.42 47.71
CA GLN A 826 -78.00 -134.24 48.59
C GLN A 826 -76.54 -133.79 48.81
N SER A 827 -75.56 -134.42 48.15
CA SER A 827 -74.15 -134.00 48.13
C SER A 827 -73.86 -132.77 47.25
N GLU A 828 -74.88 -132.15 46.64
CA GLU A 828 -74.85 -130.97 45.76
C GLU A 828 -74.26 -129.66 46.38
N ARG A 829 -73.80 -129.71 47.64
CA ARG A 829 -73.33 -128.57 48.46
C ARG A 829 -72.30 -127.63 47.82
N THR A 830 -71.24 -128.22 47.27
CA THR A 830 -69.88 -127.88 47.77
C THR A 830 -68.93 -127.22 46.78
N LEU A 831 -69.34 -126.99 45.52
CA LEU A 831 -68.46 -126.47 44.45
C LEU A 831 -68.54 -124.95 44.22
N LYS A 832 -69.18 -124.19 45.12
CA LYS A 832 -69.34 -122.72 45.00
C LYS A 832 -68.31 -121.86 45.77
N ILE A 833 -67.26 -122.47 46.33
CA ILE A 833 -66.23 -121.76 47.11
C ILE A 833 -64.82 -122.10 46.59
N GLN A 834 -64.29 -121.24 45.71
CA GLN A 834 -62.84 -120.93 45.58
C GLN A 834 -62.60 -119.73 44.64
N ALA A 835 -63.51 -118.74 44.69
CA ALA A 835 -63.25 -117.42 44.15
C ALA A 835 -62.24 -116.65 45.02
N VAL A 836 -61.71 -115.55 44.48
CA VAL A 836 -60.79 -114.57 45.10
C VAL A 836 -59.29 -114.94 45.02
N ASN A 837 -58.67 -114.46 43.94
CA ASN A 837 -57.30 -113.93 43.81
C ASN A 837 -56.11 -114.73 44.38
N LYS A 838 -55.15 -115.09 43.52
CA LYS A 838 -53.72 -114.97 43.87
C LYS A 838 -52.76 -115.00 42.67
N LEU A 839 -51.75 -114.14 42.76
CA LEU A 839 -50.42 -114.18 42.11
C LEU A 839 -50.43 -114.16 40.56
N ALA A 840 -49.90 -113.13 39.89
CA ALA A 840 -48.54 -112.59 39.95
C ALA A 840 -47.45 -113.61 39.53
N GLU A 841 -46.47 -113.08 38.80
CA GLU A 841 -45.13 -113.64 38.55
C GLU A 841 -44.88 -114.61 37.36
N VAL A 842 -44.20 -114.04 36.34
CA VAL A 842 -42.80 -114.37 35.94
C VAL A 842 -42.54 -115.24 34.69
N MET A 843 -41.32 -115.04 34.12
CA MET A 843 -40.63 -115.70 32.98
C MET A 843 -40.98 -115.18 31.58
N LYS A 844 -40.14 -114.43 30.82
CA LYS A 844 -38.71 -114.04 30.81
C LYS A 844 -37.69 -115.07 30.29
N LYS A 845 -36.98 -114.71 29.19
CA LYS A 845 -35.67 -115.17 28.63
C LYS A 845 -35.46 -114.53 27.21
N ASN A 846 -34.31 -114.61 26.51
CA ASN A 846 -32.92 -114.21 26.83
C ASN A 846 -32.01 -114.23 25.56
N ASP A 847 -30.72 -113.90 25.70
CA ASP A 847 -29.54 -114.44 24.94
C ASP A 847 -29.27 -114.00 23.46
N VAL A 848 -28.01 -113.79 22.95
CA VAL A 848 -26.65 -113.70 23.58
C VAL A 848 -25.51 -113.17 22.62
N ARG A 849 -24.45 -112.54 23.18
CA ARG A 849 -23.01 -112.36 22.74
C ARG A 849 -22.51 -111.36 21.64
N THR A 850 -21.23 -111.00 21.83
CA THR A 850 -20.28 -110.01 21.24
C THR A 850 -19.18 -110.73 20.36
N PRO A 851 -18.08 -110.14 19.77
CA PRO A 851 -17.36 -108.87 20.09
C PRO A 851 -16.57 -108.09 18.97
N GLN A 852 -15.90 -106.99 19.41
CA GLN A 852 -14.64 -106.35 18.93
C GLN A 852 -14.55 -105.56 17.60
N GLY A 853 -13.99 -104.32 17.69
CA GLY A 853 -13.49 -103.51 16.56
C GLY A 853 -13.45 -101.99 16.85
N ASN A 854 -12.27 -101.41 17.08
CA ASN A 854 -12.08 -99.98 17.42
C ASN A 854 -12.18 -99.05 16.19
N THR A 855 -12.76 -97.84 16.36
CA THR A 855 -12.26 -96.50 15.86
C THR A 855 -13.36 -95.41 15.92
N ALA A 856 -13.70 -94.85 17.11
CA ALA A 856 -14.76 -93.82 17.19
C ALA A 856 -14.62 -92.68 18.22
N ASP A 857 -13.72 -92.73 19.20
CA ASP A 857 -13.71 -91.74 20.31
C ASP A 857 -13.07 -90.37 19.99
N VAL A 858 -12.55 -90.17 18.78
CA VAL A 858 -12.15 -88.82 18.33
C VAL A 858 -13.37 -87.98 17.91
N ARG A 859 -14.41 -88.59 17.31
CA ARG A 859 -15.59 -87.87 16.77
C ARG A 859 -16.63 -87.44 17.81
N ARG A 860 -16.54 -87.92 19.07
CA ARG A 860 -17.45 -87.49 20.15
C ARG A 860 -17.07 -86.14 20.78
N LYS A 861 -15.77 -85.78 20.82
CA LYS A 861 -15.32 -84.54 21.47
C LYS A 861 -15.65 -83.27 20.67
N GLU A 862 -15.66 -83.33 19.34
CA GLU A 862 -16.05 -82.20 18.49
C GLU A 862 -17.57 -81.92 18.52
N LYS A 863 -18.39 -82.98 18.58
CA LYS A 863 -19.85 -82.85 18.51
C LYS A 863 -20.43 -82.14 19.73
N VAL A 864 -19.88 -82.40 20.92
CA VAL A 864 -20.26 -81.73 22.17
C VAL A 864 -19.78 -80.26 22.21
N ASN A 865 -18.59 -79.96 21.66
CA ASN A 865 -18.08 -78.58 21.64
C ASN A 865 -18.91 -77.68 20.70
N ARG A 866 -19.25 -78.16 19.48
CA ARG A 866 -20.18 -77.44 18.58
C ARG A 866 -21.57 -77.24 19.20
N GLN A 867 -22.07 -78.21 19.96
CA GLN A 867 -23.41 -78.13 20.57
C GLN A 867 -23.45 -77.10 21.72
N LEU A 868 -22.39 -77.03 22.55
CA LEU A 868 -22.22 -75.97 23.56
C LEU A 868 -21.98 -74.59 22.94
N GLN A 869 -21.22 -74.47 21.85
CA GLN A 869 -21.04 -73.18 21.15
C GLN A 869 -22.35 -72.69 20.48
N LEU A 870 -23.20 -73.58 19.99
CA LEU A 870 -24.50 -73.20 19.44
C LEU A 870 -25.49 -72.73 20.53
N GLN A 871 -25.48 -73.41 21.68
CA GLN A 871 -26.23 -72.97 22.88
C GLN A 871 -25.71 -71.64 23.42
N LEU A 872 -24.39 -71.42 23.46
CA LEU A 872 -23.81 -70.14 23.89
C LEU A 872 -24.15 -69.00 22.94
N ARG A 873 -24.22 -69.24 21.62
CA ARG A 873 -24.72 -68.25 20.65
C ARG A 873 -26.21 -67.99 20.84
N THR A 874 -27.04 -69.01 20.95
CA THR A 874 -28.49 -68.78 21.14
C THR A 874 -28.83 -68.11 22.46
N GLU A 875 -28.09 -68.33 23.55
CA GLU A 875 -28.26 -67.54 24.77
C GLU A 875 -27.66 -66.13 24.64
N LYS A 876 -26.55 -65.96 23.91
CA LYS A 876 -26.05 -64.62 23.60
C LYS A 876 -27.05 -63.83 22.74
N ASP A 877 -27.58 -64.41 21.68
CA ASP A 877 -28.56 -63.76 20.78
C ASP A 877 -29.85 -63.40 21.54
N LYS A 878 -30.29 -64.24 22.50
CA LYS A 878 -31.40 -63.92 23.42
C LYS A 878 -31.05 -62.78 24.38
N LEU A 879 -29.86 -62.78 24.98
CA LEU A 879 -29.41 -61.69 25.85
C LEU A 879 -29.27 -60.40 25.05
N ASP A 880 -28.71 -60.43 23.84
CA ASP A 880 -28.60 -59.30 22.94
C ASP A 880 -30.00 -58.80 22.51
N HIS A 881 -30.96 -59.69 22.22
CA HIS A 881 -32.38 -59.30 22.02
C HIS A 881 -33.01 -58.69 23.28
N THR A 882 -32.66 -59.17 24.47
CA THR A 882 -33.18 -58.64 25.74
C THR A 882 -32.55 -57.29 26.07
N ILE A 883 -31.28 -57.09 25.75
CA ILE A 883 -30.56 -55.81 25.83
C ILE A 883 -31.13 -54.83 24.82
N ILE A 884 -31.37 -55.23 23.57
CA ILE A 884 -32.03 -54.39 22.56
C ILE A 884 -33.45 -54.02 23.00
N LYS A 885 -34.20 -54.95 23.61
CA LYS A 885 -35.52 -54.69 24.17
C LYS A 885 -35.46 -53.68 25.32
N TYR A 886 -34.57 -53.86 26.29
CA TYR A 886 -34.40 -52.90 27.39
C TYR A 886 -33.82 -51.56 26.93
N GLN A 887 -32.96 -51.53 25.92
CA GLN A 887 -32.47 -50.30 25.32
C GLN A 887 -33.60 -49.56 24.59
N LYS A 888 -34.50 -50.29 23.92
CA LYS A 888 -35.71 -49.72 23.31
C LYS A 888 -36.68 -49.20 24.37
N GLU A 889 -36.92 -49.95 25.44
CA GLU A 889 -37.76 -49.52 26.57
C GLU A 889 -37.16 -48.31 27.30
N ILE A 890 -35.84 -48.23 27.46
CA ILE A 890 -35.14 -47.05 28.01
C ILE A 890 -35.27 -45.85 27.06
N ASN A 891 -35.09 -46.03 25.76
CA ASN A 891 -35.23 -44.95 24.78
C ASN A 891 -36.69 -44.46 24.68
N GLU A 892 -37.68 -45.37 24.73
CA GLU A 892 -39.10 -45.04 24.81
C GLU A 892 -39.42 -44.28 26.10
N MET A 893 -38.90 -44.73 27.25
CA MET A 893 -39.08 -44.04 28.54
C MET A 893 -38.39 -42.67 28.58
N GLN A 894 -37.24 -42.51 27.92
CA GLN A 894 -36.57 -41.21 27.76
C GLN A 894 -37.36 -40.28 26.84
N ALA A 895 -37.96 -40.80 25.77
CA ALA A 895 -38.88 -40.03 24.93
C ALA A 895 -40.14 -39.60 25.69
N THR A 896 -40.73 -40.48 26.51
CA THR A 896 -41.87 -40.12 27.37
C THR A 896 -41.48 -39.07 28.42
N LEU A 897 -40.28 -39.15 28.99
CA LEU A 897 -39.76 -38.12 29.92
C LEU A 897 -39.53 -36.77 29.25
N ALA A 898 -39.06 -36.75 28.00
CA ALA A 898 -38.93 -35.52 27.21
C ALA A 898 -40.31 -34.93 26.88
N GLU A 899 -41.28 -35.78 26.51
CA GLU A 899 -42.67 -35.38 26.23
C GLU A 899 -43.38 -34.86 27.49
N GLU A 900 -43.23 -35.52 28.66
CA GLU A 900 -43.70 -35.00 29.95
C GLU A 900 -43.03 -33.67 30.33
N SER A 901 -41.74 -33.50 30.03
CA SER A 901 -41.03 -32.23 30.28
C SER A 901 -41.55 -31.11 29.39
N GLN A 902 -41.84 -31.40 28.12
CA GLN A 902 -42.43 -30.48 27.15
C GLN A 902 -43.83 -30.04 27.63
N VAL A 903 -44.70 -31.00 27.95
CA VAL A 903 -46.07 -30.75 28.45
C VAL A 903 -46.04 -29.97 29.77
N ARG A 904 -45.08 -30.23 30.66
CA ARG A 904 -44.92 -29.49 31.92
C ARG A 904 -44.52 -28.02 31.69
N LEU A 905 -43.68 -27.75 30.70
CA LEU A 905 -43.30 -26.39 30.31
C LEU A 905 -44.49 -25.62 29.72
N GLU A 906 -45.24 -26.24 28.80
CA GLU A 906 -46.46 -25.66 28.22
C GLU A 906 -47.52 -25.37 29.29
N MET A 907 -47.73 -26.30 30.21
CA MET A 907 -48.67 -26.14 31.32
C MET A 907 -48.23 -25.01 32.28
N GLN A 908 -46.93 -24.82 32.51
CA GLN A 908 -46.42 -23.69 33.30
C GLN A 908 -46.62 -22.35 32.59
N MET A 909 -46.39 -22.27 31.27
CA MET A 909 -46.62 -21.04 30.49
C MET A 909 -48.11 -20.66 30.45
N ALA A 910 -49.00 -21.65 30.35
CA ALA A 910 -50.44 -21.44 30.45
C ALA A 910 -50.86 -20.95 31.85
N LEU A 911 -50.28 -21.50 32.93
CA LEU A 911 -50.52 -21.03 34.31
C LEU A 911 -50.04 -19.59 34.51
N ASP A 912 -48.83 -19.24 34.06
CA ASP A 912 -48.29 -17.87 34.13
C ASP A 912 -49.19 -16.85 33.38
N SER A 913 -49.75 -17.24 32.24
CA SER A 913 -50.70 -16.42 31.48
C SER A 913 -52.03 -16.26 32.24
N LYS A 914 -52.58 -17.33 32.81
CA LYS A 914 -53.82 -17.28 33.61
C LYS A 914 -53.67 -16.52 34.92
N ASP A 915 -52.50 -16.56 35.57
CA ASP A 915 -52.21 -15.72 36.74
C ASP A 915 -52.20 -14.22 36.39
N SER A 916 -51.73 -13.84 35.19
CA SER A 916 -51.83 -12.46 34.70
C SER A 916 -53.28 -12.05 34.41
N ASP A 917 -54.12 -12.93 33.88
CA ASP A 917 -55.56 -12.68 33.71
C ASP A 917 -56.26 -12.51 35.08
N ILE A 918 -55.92 -13.36 36.06
CA ILE A 918 -56.42 -13.28 37.44
C ILE A 918 -55.98 -11.96 38.09
N GLU A 919 -54.75 -11.52 37.88
CA GLU A 919 -54.24 -10.24 38.38
C GLU A 919 -54.99 -9.05 37.74
N ARG A 920 -55.22 -9.06 36.42
CA ARG A 920 -56.05 -8.05 35.73
C ARG A 920 -57.48 -8.01 36.29
N LEU A 921 -58.11 -9.17 36.49
CA LEU A 921 -59.45 -9.27 37.07
C LEU A 921 -59.47 -8.78 38.52
N ARG A 922 -58.44 -9.07 39.31
CA ARG A 922 -58.27 -8.51 40.67
C ARG A 922 -58.14 -6.99 40.63
N CYS A 923 -57.34 -6.41 39.75
CA CYS A 923 -57.22 -4.95 39.59
C CYS A 923 -58.56 -4.30 39.19
N GLN A 924 -59.31 -4.91 38.25
CA GLN A 924 -60.65 -4.43 37.88
C GLN A 924 -61.63 -4.52 39.05
N ILE A 925 -61.63 -5.63 39.79
CA ILE A 925 -62.45 -5.79 41.01
C ILE A 925 -62.04 -4.76 42.07
N THR A 926 -60.76 -4.47 42.27
CA THR A 926 -60.30 -3.42 43.20
C THR A 926 -60.77 -2.04 42.76
N SER A 927 -60.67 -1.70 41.46
CA SER A 927 -61.20 -0.42 40.95
C SER A 927 -62.72 -0.28 41.11
N LEU A 928 -63.47 -1.38 40.95
CA LEU A 928 -64.92 -1.39 41.16
C LEU A 928 -65.29 -1.36 42.65
N SER A 929 -64.50 -2.01 43.51
CA SER A 929 -64.73 -2.07 44.96
C SER A 929 -64.47 -0.74 45.67
N ILE A 930 -63.54 0.08 45.16
CA ILE A 930 -63.28 1.45 45.68
C ILE A 930 -64.51 2.36 45.48
N HIS A 931 -65.42 2.04 44.57
CA HIS A 931 -66.63 2.84 44.32
C HIS A 931 -67.86 2.44 45.18
N SER A 932 -67.78 1.43 46.06
CA SER A 932 -68.97 0.88 46.74
C SER A 932 -69.03 0.99 48.27
N LEU A 933 -67.91 1.23 48.97
CA LEU A 933 -67.86 1.24 50.45
C LEU A 933 -66.83 2.27 50.96
N ASP A 934 -67.26 3.53 51.11
CA ASP A 934 -67.60 4.07 52.44
C ASP A 934 -67.90 5.58 52.39
N THR A 935 -69.17 5.91 52.59
CA THR A 935 -69.60 7.23 53.06
C THR A 935 -69.29 7.41 54.55
N SER A 936 -68.92 8.63 54.95
CA SER A 936 -68.58 9.08 56.32
C SER A 936 -67.14 8.71 56.76
N SER A 937 -66.33 9.61 57.35
CA SER A 937 -66.62 10.92 57.96
C SER A 937 -65.39 11.87 58.07
N ILE A 938 -65.61 13.20 57.86
CA ILE A 938 -65.29 14.35 58.77
C ILE A 938 -63.89 14.34 59.46
N SER A 939 -62.99 15.34 59.44
CA SER A 939 -63.00 16.78 59.03
C SER A 939 -61.58 17.41 58.98
N SER A 940 -61.46 18.60 58.35
CA SER A 940 -60.53 19.75 58.65
C SER A 940 -59.00 19.54 58.57
N THR A 941 -58.16 20.42 58.01
CA THR A 941 -58.31 21.74 57.33
C THR A 941 -56.95 22.14 56.71
N GLY A 942 -56.92 22.86 55.57
CA GLY A 942 -55.82 23.81 55.27
C GLY A 942 -55.02 23.61 53.96
N ASN A 943 -55.42 24.38 52.94
CA ASN A 943 -54.63 25.05 51.88
C ASN A 943 -53.54 24.35 51.02
N ASP A 944 -53.74 24.52 49.71
CA ASP A 944 -52.78 24.97 48.67
C ASP A 944 -51.45 24.21 48.49
N LEU A 945 -51.37 23.37 47.44
CA LEU A 945 -50.80 23.75 46.13
C LEU A 945 -50.91 22.60 45.11
N GLU A 946 -50.77 22.95 43.83
CA GLU A 946 -51.05 22.09 42.66
C GLU A 946 -50.07 20.90 42.51
N GLY A 947 -50.57 19.78 41.97
CA GLY A 947 -49.76 18.59 41.67
C GLY A 947 -50.60 17.46 41.07
N ASP A 948 -50.73 17.44 39.74
CA ASP A 948 -51.49 16.46 38.96
C ASP A 948 -50.75 15.11 38.84
N ASP A 949 -51.17 14.07 39.57
CA ASP A 949 -50.89 12.65 39.25
C ASP A 949 -51.76 11.70 40.10
N ALA A 950 -53.00 11.38 39.67
CA ALA A 950 -53.88 10.44 40.39
C ALA A 950 -54.93 9.72 39.51
N TYR A 951 -54.49 8.93 38.53
CA TYR A 951 -55.32 7.89 37.89
C TYR A 951 -54.65 6.51 37.96
N PRO A 952 -55.35 5.44 38.40
CA PRO A 952 -54.72 4.12 38.56
C PRO A 952 -54.32 3.45 37.25
N ASP A 953 -53.28 2.63 37.35
CA ASP A 953 -52.57 1.89 36.30
C ASP A 953 -53.49 1.25 35.22
N SER A 954 -53.55 1.86 34.05
CA SER A 954 -54.07 1.24 32.82
C SER A 954 -53.05 0.24 32.30
N SER A 955 -53.43 -1.04 32.19
CA SER A 955 -52.58 -2.15 31.72
C SER A 955 -51.74 -1.73 30.51
N LEU A 956 -50.43 -1.88 30.63
CA LEU A 956 -49.52 -1.55 29.54
C LEU A 956 -49.50 -2.73 28.56
N GLU A 957 -50.42 -2.67 27.60
CA GLU A 957 -50.54 -3.63 26.50
C GLU A 957 -50.63 -2.92 25.14
N GLY A 958 -50.20 -3.60 24.07
CA GLY A 958 -50.29 -3.08 22.72
C GLY A 958 -49.38 -3.79 21.71
N TRP A 959 -49.48 -3.36 20.45
CA TRP A 959 -48.70 -3.90 19.34
C TRP A 959 -47.31 -3.29 19.27
N LEU A 960 -46.28 -4.11 19.46
CA LEU A 960 -44.87 -3.75 19.24
C LEU A 960 -44.27 -4.65 18.17
N SER A 961 -43.28 -4.14 17.43
CA SER A 961 -42.63 -4.93 16.38
C SER A 961 -41.23 -5.39 16.81
N MET A 962 -40.96 -6.68 16.65
CA MET A 962 -39.68 -7.33 16.94
C MET A 962 -38.92 -7.61 15.63
N PRO A 963 -37.58 -7.60 15.62
CA PRO A 963 -36.81 -7.91 14.42
C PRO A 963 -36.88 -9.40 14.07
N THR A 964 -37.20 -9.72 12.81
CA THR A 964 -37.22 -11.11 12.30
C THR A 964 -35.81 -11.69 12.20
N LYS A 965 -35.64 -12.96 12.58
CA LYS A 965 -34.33 -13.64 12.56
C LYS A 965 -34.03 -14.45 11.29
N ASN A 966 -35.04 -14.81 10.48
CA ASN A 966 -34.93 -15.98 9.60
C ASN A 966 -35.17 -15.77 8.08
N THR A 967 -35.02 -14.57 7.52
CA THR A 967 -34.96 -14.39 6.04
C THR A 967 -33.96 -13.33 5.59
N LYS A 968 -33.55 -13.39 4.32
CA LYS A 968 -32.56 -12.49 3.67
C LYS A 968 -33.01 -11.01 3.50
N ARG A 969 -34.15 -10.61 4.08
CA ARG A 969 -34.59 -9.20 4.15
C ARG A 969 -34.85 -8.84 5.61
N PHE A 970 -34.25 -7.74 6.06
CA PHE A 970 -34.54 -7.17 7.38
C PHE A 970 -36.00 -6.72 7.43
N GLY A 971 -36.74 -7.21 8.44
CA GLY A 971 -38.15 -6.92 8.60
C GLY A 971 -38.56 -6.89 10.07
N TRP A 972 -39.60 -6.10 10.34
CA TRP A 972 -40.23 -6.00 11.65
C TRP A 972 -41.49 -6.86 11.68
N GLU A 973 -41.58 -7.80 12.62
CA GLU A 973 -42.75 -8.64 12.84
C GLU A 973 -43.54 -8.11 14.03
N LYS A 974 -44.84 -7.86 13.84
CA LYS A 974 -45.72 -7.38 14.91
C LYS A 974 -46.04 -8.51 15.89
N LYS A 975 -45.88 -8.24 17.18
CA LYS A 975 -46.27 -9.10 18.30
C LYS A 975 -47.17 -8.29 19.25
N TYR A 976 -48.14 -8.96 19.86
CA TYR A 976 -48.97 -8.33 20.90
C TYR A 976 -48.26 -8.49 22.25
N VAL A 977 -48.01 -7.39 22.96
CA VAL A 977 -47.23 -7.39 24.20
C VAL A 977 -48.12 -6.96 25.36
N VAL A 978 -48.07 -7.72 26.47
CA VAL A 978 -48.82 -7.44 27.71
C VAL A 978 -47.85 -7.41 28.89
N VAL A 979 -47.88 -6.35 29.69
CA VAL A 979 -47.01 -6.18 30.87
C VAL A 979 -47.84 -6.32 32.15
N SER A 980 -47.63 -7.42 32.89
CA SER A 980 -48.21 -7.65 34.22
C SER A 980 -47.41 -6.96 35.33
N SER A 981 -47.69 -7.24 36.61
CA SER A 981 -46.90 -6.69 37.71
C SER A 981 -45.47 -7.26 37.78
N LYS A 982 -45.28 -8.49 37.27
CA LYS A 982 -44.02 -9.25 37.39
C LYS A 982 -43.42 -9.77 36.09
N LYS A 983 -44.21 -9.85 34.99
CA LYS A 983 -43.75 -10.43 33.72
C LYS A 983 -44.17 -9.60 32.51
N ILE A 984 -43.41 -9.73 31.42
CA ILE A 984 -43.75 -9.23 30.09
C ILE A 984 -44.05 -10.46 29.22
N LEU A 985 -45.25 -10.50 28.65
CA LEU A 985 -45.78 -11.59 27.85
C LEU A 985 -45.86 -11.13 26.39
N PHE A 986 -45.30 -11.92 25.47
CA PHE A 986 -45.30 -11.66 24.03
C PHE A 986 -46.13 -12.74 23.33
N TYR A 987 -47.08 -12.33 22.48
CA TYR A 987 -47.98 -13.21 21.73
C TYR A 987 -47.81 -12.96 20.22
N ASP A 988 -47.92 -14.01 19.42
CA ASP A 988 -47.79 -13.93 17.96
C ASP A 988 -49.04 -13.31 17.31
N SER A 989 -50.22 -13.56 17.89
CA SER A 989 -51.49 -12.92 17.50
C SER A 989 -52.38 -12.58 18.71
N GLU A 990 -53.43 -11.78 18.48
CA GLU A 990 -54.50 -11.57 19.47
C GLU A 990 -55.27 -12.86 19.78
N GLN A 991 -55.30 -13.84 18.85
CA GLN A 991 -55.94 -15.13 19.04
C GLN A 991 -55.14 -16.03 20.00
N ASP A 992 -53.80 -15.99 19.95
CA ASP A 992 -52.94 -16.70 20.90
C ASP A 992 -53.01 -16.11 22.30
N ARG A 993 -53.23 -14.79 22.39
CA ARG A 993 -53.52 -14.09 23.65
C ARG A 993 -54.85 -14.58 24.27
N GLU A 994 -55.90 -14.75 23.47
CA GLU A 994 -57.18 -15.31 23.93
C GLU A 994 -57.07 -16.78 24.36
N GLN A 995 -56.16 -17.54 23.71
CA GLN A 995 -55.85 -18.93 24.07
C GLN A 995 -54.82 -19.06 25.22
N SER A 996 -54.31 -17.95 25.78
CA SER A 996 -53.27 -17.93 26.82
C SER A 996 -51.98 -18.66 26.43
N SER A 997 -51.56 -18.54 25.17
CA SER A 997 -50.36 -19.18 24.61
C SER A 997 -49.30 -18.13 24.23
N PRO A 998 -48.51 -17.60 25.19
CA PRO A 998 -47.43 -16.66 24.89
C PRO A 998 -46.26 -17.37 24.19
N PHE A 999 -45.68 -16.73 23.17
CA PHE A 999 -44.47 -17.19 22.48
C PHE A 999 -43.21 -17.02 23.35
N MET A 1000 -43.16 -15.92 24.11
CA MET A 1000 -42.03 -15.58 24.97
C MET A 1000 -42.49 -14.88 26.24
N ILE A 1001 -41.83 -15.19 27.37
CA ILE A 1001 -42.08 -14.58 28.68
C ILE A 1001 -40.77 -14.04 29.24
N LEU A 1002 -40.77 -12.79 29.72
CA LEU A 1002 -39.64 -12.15 30.42
C LEU A 1002 -40.01 -11.74 31.84
N ASP A 1003 -39.18 -12.06 32.84
CA ASP A 1003 -39.37 -11.61 34.22
C ASP A 1003 -38.94 -10.13 34.41
N ILE A 1004 -39.83 -9.27 34.93
CA ILE A 1004 -39.57 -7.83 35.16
C ILE A 1004 -38.45 -7.61 36.18
N ASP A 1005 -38.36 -8.45 37.22
CA ASP A 1005 -37.31 -8.39 38.24
C ASP A 1005 -35.90 -8.71 37.72
N LYS A 1006 -35.80 -9.23 36.48
CA LYS A 1006 -34.56 -9.55 35.77
C LYS A 1006 -34.23 -8.55 34.65
N LEU A 1007 -34.99 -7.47 34.51
CA LEU A 1007 -34.66 -6.34 33.63
C LEU A 1007 -33.52 -5.51 34.24
N PHE A 1008 -32.52 -5.19 33.43
CA PHE A 1008 -31.40 -4.32 33.82
C PHE A 1008 -31.65 -2.85 33.47
N HIS A 1009 -32.11 -2.55 32.24
CA HIS A 1009 -32.53 -1.21 31.86
C HIS A 1009 -33.44 -1.21 30.61
N VAL A 1010 -34.15 -0.10 30.40
CA VAL A 1010 -34.95 0.19 29.21
C VAL A 1010 -34.64 1.61 28.75
N ARG A 1011 -34.36 1.85 27.46
CA ARG A 1011 -34.03 3.18 26.93
C ARG A 1011 -34.35 3.37 25.44
N PRO A 1012 -34.46 4.62 24.95
CA PRO A 1012 -34.40 4.92 23.52
C PRO A 1012 -33.07 4.47 22.88
N VAL A 1013 -33.13 4.09 21.61
CA VAL A 1013 -31.92 3.83 20.81
C VAL A 1013 -31.41 5.08 20.11
N THR A 1014 -30.14 5.03 19.73
CA THR A 1014 -29.43 6.04 18.94
C THR A 1014 -29.00 5.45 17.59
N GLN A 1015 -28.57 6.30 16.64
CA GLN A 1015 -28.05 5.85 15.35
C GLN A 1015 -26.90 4.82 15.47
N THR A 1016 -26.11 4.91 16.55
CA THR A 1016 -25.02 3.96 16.85
C THR A 1016 -25.48 2.62 17.42
N ASP A 1017 -26.70 2.51 17.94
CA ASP A 1017 -27.26 1.24 18.42
C ASP A 1017 -27.87 0.42 17.27
N VAL A 1018 -28.35 1.08 16.21
CA VAL A 1018 -29.11 0.45 15.11
C VAL A 1018 -28.62 0.89 13.72
N TYR A 1019 -27.41 0.46 13.35
CA TYR A 1019 -26.73 0.85 12.10
C TYR A 1019 -27.42 0.44 10.78
N ARG A 1020 -28.46 -0.41 10.82
CA ARG A 1020 -29.23 -0.87 9.65
C ARG A 1020 -30.68 -0.38 9.60
N ALA A 1021 -31.14 0.38 10.60
CA ALA A 1021 -32.50 0.92 10.63
C ALA A 1021 -32.62 2.21 9.79
N ASP A 1022 -33.76 2.43 9.14
CA ASP A 1022 -34.04 3.68 8.42
C ASP A 1022 -34.04 4.86 9.42
N PRO A 1023 -33.41 6.01 9.11
CA PRO A 1023 -33.42 7.20 9.97
C PRO A 1023 -34.79 7.66 10.47
N ARG A 1024 -35.89 7.33 9.77
CA ARG A 1024 -37.29 7.60 10.13
C ARG A 1024 -37.89 6.60 11.12
N GLU A 1025 -37.25 5.44 11.31
CA GLU A 1025 -37.66 4.42 12.29
C GLU A 1025 -36.97 4.62 13.64
N ILE A 1026 -35.72 5.08 13.64
CA ILE A 1026 -34.87 5.21 14.85
C ILE A 1026 -35.55 5.92 16.03
N PRO A 1027 -36.27 7.06 15.86
CA PRO A 1027 -36.97 7.72 16.98
C PRO A 1027 -38.05 6.87 17.65
N ARG A 1028 -38.52 5.81 16.99
CA ARG A 1028 -39.62 4.93 17.43
C ARG A 1028 -39.13 3.60 18.01
N ILE A 1029 -37.82 3.35 18.01
CA ILE A 1029 -37.21 2.12 18.53
C ILE A 1029 -36.74 2.34 19.98
N PHE A 1030 -36.86 1.30 20.80
CA PHE A 1030 -36.28 1.26 22.15
C PHE A 1030 -35.64 -0.10 22.44
N GLN A 1031 -34.68 -0.09 23.36
CA GLN A 1031 -33.87 -1.23 23.79
C GLN A 1031 -34.30 -1.67 25.19
N ILE A 1032 -34.42 -2.97 25.40
CA ILE A 1032 -34.53 -3.64 26.69
C ILE A 1032 -33.29 -4.51 26.89
N LEU A 1033 -32.65 -4.41 28.06
CA LEU A 1033 -31.56 -5.30 28.47
C LEU A 1033 -31.99 -6.10 29.71
N TYR A 1034 -31.77 -7.42 29.71
CA TYR A 1034 -32.24 -8.33 30.76
C TYR A 1034 -31.28 -9.51 31.01
N ALA A 1035 -31.44 -10.21 32.12
CA ALA A 1035 -30.61 -11.37 32.46
C ALA A 1035 -31.00 -12.63 31.66
N ASN A 1036 -30.01 -13.37 31.17
CA ASN A 1036 -30.18 -14.55 30.31
C ASN A 1036 -31.14 -15.62 30.90
N GLU A 1037 -31.12 -15.83 32.21
CA GLU A 1037 -31.96 -16.77 32.95
C GLU A 1037 -33.43 -16.31 33.15
N GLY A 1038 -33.82 -15.17 32.60
CA GLY A 1038 -35.16 -14.57 32.76
C GLY A 1038 -36.09 -14.72 31.57
N GLU A 1039 -35.72 -15.54 30.59
CA GLU A 1039 -36.43 -15.72 29.32
C GLU A 1039 -36.90 -17.16 29.16
N SER A 1040 -38.21 -17.36 29.08
CA SER A 1040 -38.82 -18.65 28.71
C SER A 1040 -39.35 -18.58 27.28
N LYS A 1041 -38.99 -19.57 26.46
CA LYS A 1041 -39.34 -19.70 25.04
C LYS A 1041 -39.76 -21.12 24.69
N LYS A 1042 -40.58 -21.26 23.65
CA LYS A 1042 -40.88 -22.53 22.99
C LYS A 1042 -39.80 -22.79 21.93
N GLU A 1043 -39.00 -23.85 22.08
CA GLU A 1043 -37.81 -24.09 21.24
C GLU A 1043 -38.09 -24.81 19.91
N GLU A 1044 -37.42 -24.36 18.85
CA GLU A 1044 -36.93 -25.22 17.77
C GLU A 1044 -35.44 -25.55 18.03
N LEU A 1045 -35.02 -26.76 17.65
CA LEU A 1045 -33.69 -27.33 17.93
C LEU A 1045 -32.51 -26.56 17.29
N ALA A 1046 -31.53 -26.08 18.08
CA ALA A 1046 -30.12 -26.00 17.67
C ALA A 1046 -29.09 -25.63 18.78
N VAL A 1047 -28.11 -26.53 18.96
CA VAL A 1047 -26.64 -26.29 19.03
C VAL A 1047 -26.01 -25.40 20.12
N GLU A 1048 -25.21 -26.08 20.96
CA GLU A 1048 -23.93 -25.74 21.62
C GLU A 1048 -23.52 -24.28 21.94
N ALA A 1049 -23.11 -24.09 23.20
CA ALA A 1049 -22.48 -22.87 23.69
C ALA A 1049 -20.96 -22.83 23.37
N LEU A 1050 -20.49 -21.67 22.88
CA LEU A 1050 -19.05 -21.39 22.71
C LEU A 1050 -18.46 -20.62 23.89
N SER A 1051 -17.17 -20.87 24.14
CA SER A 1051 -16.41 -20.50 25.34
C SER A 1051 -16.03 -19.03 25.44
N ALA A 1052 -16.01 -18.51 26.67
CA ALA A 1052 -15.44 -17.20 27.00
C ALA A 1052 -13.90 -17.19 26.94
N ALA A 1053 -13.29 -16.46 26.00
CA ALA A 1053 -11.84 -16.28 25.92
C ALA A 1053 -11.37 -15.02 25.14
N GLU A 1054 -11.86 -13.82 25.46
CA GLU A 1054 -11.22 -12.57 24.98
C GLU A 1054 -11.00 -11.54 26.10
N ARG A 1055 -9.76 -11.50 26.61
CA ARG A 1055 -9.27 -10.38 27.45
C ARG A 1055 -8.81 -9.24 26.56
N SER A 1056 -9.75 -8.40 26.12
CA SER A 1056 -9.42 -7.09 25.54
C SER A 1056 -8.85 -6.16 26.63
N SER A 1057 -7.70 -5.52 26.38
CA SER A 1057 -7.12 -4.51 27.28
C SER A 1057 -8.02 -3.27 27.40
N PHE A 1058 -8.65 -3.08 28.56
CA PHE A 1058 -9.46 -1.90 28.88
C PHE A 1058 -8.75 -0.99 29.89
N ILE A 1059 -9.08 0.30 29.88
CA ILE A 1059 -8.52 1.31 30.80
C ILE A 1059 -9.54 1.55 31.93
N PRO A 1060 -9.29 1.10 33.18
CA PRO A 1060 -10.19 1.34 34.30
C PRO A 1060 -10.03 2.77 34.85
N HIS A 1061 -11.12 3.54 34.92
CA HIS A 1061 -11.09 4.90 35.49
C HIS A 1061 -12.45 5.28 36.12
N LYS A 1062 -12.47 5.67 37.41
CA LYS A 1062 -13.70 6.02 38.17
C LYS A 1062 -14.87 5.03 37.94
N SER A 1063 -14.60 3.73 38.06
CA SER A 1063 -15.54 2.61 37.82
C SER A 1063 -16.00 2.40 36.36
N HIS A 1064 -15.50 3.17 35.41
CA HIS A 1064 -15.68 2.91 33.97
C HIS A 1064 -14.60 1.97 33.44
N GLU A 1065 -14.94 1.23 32.38
CA GLU A 1065 -14.00 0.41 31.60
C GLU A 1065 -13.94 0.99 30.19
N PHE A 1066 -12.93 1.82 29.93
CA PHE A 1066 -12.78 2.52 28.66
C PHE A 1066 -12.04 1.67 27.61
N VAL A 1067 -12.54 1.73 26.38
CA VAL A 1067 -11.91 1.19 25.17
C VAL A 1067 -11.58 2.35 24.22
N LEU A 1068 -10.47 2.25 23.48
CA LEU A 1068 -10.04 3.25 22.51
C LEU A 1068 -10.87 3.14 21.23
N THR A 1069 -11.44 4.25 20.78
CA THR A 1069 -12.33 4.35 19.62
C THR A 1069 -11.99 5.60 18.80
N LEU A 1070 -12.27 5.59 17.49
CA LEU A 1070 -12.09 6.72 16.58
C LEU A 1070 -13.42 7.04 15.87
N TYR A 1071 -13.85 8.30 15.90
CA TYR A 1071 -15.15 8.71 15.35
C TYR A 1071 -14.98 9.51 14.04
N HIS A 1072 -15.24 8.89 12.89
CA HIS A 1072 -15.20 9.60 11.60
C HIS A 1072 -16.49 10.42 11.31
N PHE A 1073 -17.50 10.32 12.17
CA PHE A 1073 -18.83 10.93 12.04
C PHE A 1073 -19.22 11.73 13.31
N PRO A 1074 -20.13 12.73 13.21
CA PRO A 1074 -20.52 13.62 14.30
C PRO A 1074 -20.68 12.96 15.68
N SER A 1075 -19.77 13.29 16.61
CA SER A 1075 -19.73 12.77 17.98
C SER A 1075 -19.18 13.81 18.95
N SER A 1076 -19.86 14.04 20.08
CA SER A 1076 -19.52 15.03 21.10
C SER A 1076 -18.76 14.43 22.29
N CYS A 1077 -17.83 15.19 22.87
CA CYS A 1077 -17.15 14.80 24.10
C CYS A 1077 -17.98 15.19 25.33
N GLU A 1078 -18.16 14.27 26.26
CA GLU A 1078 -18.89 14.50 27.51
C GLU A 1078 -18.09 15.30 28.56
N ALA A 1079 -16.80 15.55 28.30
CA ALA A 1079 -15.90 16.31 29.17
C ALA A 1079 -15.50 17.71 28.64
N CYS A 1080 -15.70 18.01 27.35
CA CYS A 1080 -15.43 19.35 26.81
C CYS A 1080 -16.19 19.62 25.49
N PRO A 1081 -16.39 20.89 25.08
CA PRO A 1081 -17.14 21.23 23.86
C PRO A 1081 -16.37 20.92 22.54
N ARG A 1082 -15.19 20.30 22.60
CA ARG A 1082 -14.45 19.92 21.37
C ARG A 1082 -15.10 18.69 20.73
N PRO A 1083 -15.18 18.62 19.39
CA PRO A 1083 -15.68 17.41 18.71
C PRO A 1083 -14.75 16.21 18.97
N LEU A 1084 -15.34 15.02 19.13
CA LEU A 1084 -14.60 13.74 19.13
C LEU A 1084 -14.30 13.23 17.72
N TRP A 1085 -14.69 13.97 16.69
CA TRP A 1085 -14.78 13.46 15.33
C TRP A 1085 -14.12 14.36 14.30
N HIS A 1086 -13.65 13.73 13.22
CA HIS A 1086 -13.17 14.39 12.00
C HIS A 1086 -13.15 13.37 10.87
N VAL A 1087 -13.64 13.73 9.68
CA VAL A 1087 -13.85 12.78 8.56
C VAL A 1087 -12.59 12.01 8.19
N PHE A 1088 -11.43 12.67 8.14
CA PHE A 1088 -10.16 12.06 7.69
C PHE A 1088 -9.13 11.77 8.80
N LYS A 1089 -9.26 12.38 9.99
CA LYS A 1089 -8.25 12.35 11.07
C LYS A 1089 -8.90 12.61 12.44
N PRO A 1090 -9.77 11.72 12.92
CA PRO A 1090 -10.48 11.92 14.18
C PRO A 1090 -9.52 11.94 15.37
N PRO A 1091 -9.77 12.79 16.38
CA PRO A 1091 -8.95 12.80 17.59
C PRO A 1091 -9.14 11.50 18.40
N PRO A 1092 -8.12 11.00 19.12
CA PRO A 1092 -8.23 9.80 19.93
C PRO A 1092 -9.33 9.92 20.99
N ALA A 1093 -10.28 9.00 20.97
CA ALA A 1093 -11.41 8.96 21.89
C ALA A 1093 -11.44 7.66 22.70
N LEU A 1094 -12.12 7.71 23.85
CA LEU A 1094 -12.38 6.60 24.74
C LEU A 1094 -13.89 6.45 24.92
N GLU A 1095 -14.40 5.22 24.83
CA GLU A 1095 -15.79 4.86 25.08
C GLU A 1095 -15.88 3.83 26.22
N CYS A 1096 -16.72 4.08 27.23
CA CYS A 1096 -16.92 3.13 28.32
C CYS A 1096 -17.81 1.95 27.87
N ARG A 1097 -17.34 0.71 28.00
CA ARG A 1097 -18.14 -0.49 27.63
C ARG A 1097 -19.45 -0.59 28.40
N ARG A 1098 -19.46 -0.17 29.67
CA ARG A 1098 -20.58 -0.33 30.61
C ARG A 1098 -21.70 0.70 30.41
N CYS A 1099 -21.35 1.97 30.17
CA CYS A 1099 -22.33 3.06 30.08
C CYS A 1099 -22.23 3.92 28.82
N ARG A 1100 -21.38 3.54 27.86
CA ARG A 1100 -21.15 4.20 26.55
C ARG A 1100 -20.81 5.70 26.60
N ILE A 1101 -20.33 6.21 27.74
CA ILE A 1101 -19.86 7.60 27.87
C ILE A 1101 -18.60 7.80 27.01
N LYS A 1102 -18.49 8.95 26.33
CA LYS A 1102 -17.44 9.22 25.33
C LYS A 1102 -16.61 10.44 25.72
N CYS A 1103 -15.29 10.30 25.73
CA CYS A 1103 -14.36 11.41 26.02
C CYS A 1103 -13.10 11.35 25.15
N HIS A 1104 -12.38 12.47 25.01
CA HIS A 1104 -11.03 12.43 24.41
C HIS A 1104 -10.07 11.66 25.34
N LYS A 1105 -9.15 10.90 24.75
CA LYS A 1105 -8.11 10.18 25.50
C LYS A 1105 -7.32 11.12 26.42
N ASP A 1106 -7.02 12.33 25.92
CA ASP A 1106 -6.37 13.43 26.65
C ASP A 1106 -6.95 13.70 28.05
N HIS A 1107 -8.27 13.60 28.25
CA HIS A 1107 -8.88 13.88 29.55
C HIS A 1107 -8.49 12.86 30.62
N ILE A 1108 -8.30 11.59 30.22
CA ILE A 1108 -7.86 10.52 31.12
C ILE A 1108 -6.33 10.53 31.27
N ASP A 1109 -5.59 10.74 30.18
CA ASP A 1109 -4.13 10.85 30.19
C ASP A 1109 -3.64 12.05 31.04
N ARG A 1110 -4.41 13.16 31.10
CA ARG A 1110 -4.11 14.35 31.92
C ARG A 1110 -4.73 14.35 33.33
N LYS A 1111 -5.48 13.31 33.71
CA LYS A 1111 -6.21 13.18 34.99
C LYS A 1111 -7.15 14.37 35.31
N GLU A 1112 -7.83 14.92 34.31
CA GLU A 1112 -8.79 16.01 34.53
C GLU A 1112 -10.05 15.47 35.24
N GLU A 1113 -10.48 16.10 36.35
CA GLU A 1113 -11.52 15.53 37.23
C GLU A 1113 -12.96 15.54 36.65
N VAL A 1114 -13.15 15.95 35.40
CA VAL A 1114 -14.44 16.31 34.78
C VAL A 1114 -15.42 15.14 34.67
N LEU A 1115 -14.96 13.89 34.59
CA LEU A 1115 -15.83 12.72 34.42
C LEU A 1115 -16.43 12.22 35.75
N ALA A 1116 -17.75 12.01 35.76
CA ALA A 1116 -18.50 11.42 36.88
C ALA A 1116 -18.29 9.89 36.98
N PRO A 1117 -18.41 9.26 38.17
CA PRO A 1117 -18.22 7.82 38.33
C PRO A 1117 -19.27 6.98 37.59
N CYS A 1118 -18.88 5.81 37.10
CA CYS A 1118 -19.80 4.90 36.42
C CYS A 1118 -20.86 4.37 37.40
N ARG A 1119 -22.14 4.55 37.05
CA ARG A 1119 -23.29 4.03 37.83
C ARG A 1119 -23.77 2.65 37.37
N VAL A 1120 -23.10 2.05 36.37
CA VAL A 1120 -23.52 0.81 35.72
C VAL A 1120 -22.55 -0.32 36.11
N ASN A 1121 -23.06 -1.34 36.81
CA ASN A 1121 -22.27 -2.47 37.29
C ASN A 1121 -23.07 -3.77 37.15
N TYR A 1122 -23.01 -4.37 35.96
CA TYR A 1122 -23.51 -5.72 35.66
C TYR A 1122 -22.46 -6.50 34.86
N ASP A 1123 -22.54 -7.83 34.89
CA ASP A 1123 -21.62 -8.71 34.16
C ASP A 1123 -22.07 -8.86 32.70
N MET A 1124 -21.22 -8.47 31.75
CA MET A 1124 -21.53 -8.53 30.31
C MET A 1124 -21.72 -9.98 29.78
N SER A 1125 -21.26 -11.00 30.51
CA SER A 1125 -21.42 -12.41 30.09
C SER A 1125 -22.84 -12.96 30.26
N THR A 1126 -23.72 -12.26 31.00
CA THR A 1126 -25.06 -12.76 31.36
C THR A 1126 -26.22 -11.89 30.87
N ALA A 1127 -25.94 -10.80 30.15
CA ALA A 1127 -26.96 -9.86 29.68
C ALA A 1127 -27.37 -10.12 28.22
N LYS A 1128 -28.69 -10.24 27.97
CA LYS A 1128 -29.31 -10.31 26.63
C LYS A 1128 -29.95 -8.97 26.28
N GLU A 1129 -29.95 -8.67 24.98
CA GLU A 1129 -30.53 -7.46 24.38
C GLU A 1129 -31.80 -7.81 23.59
N LEU A 1130 -32.81 -6.95 23.67
CA LEU A 1130 -34.00 -6.97 22.81
C LEU A 1130 -34.33 -5.57 22.29
N LEU A 1131 -34.52 -5.45 20.98
CA LEU A 1131 -34.94 -4.23 20.30
C LEU A 1131 -36.44 -4.31 19.94
N LEU A 1132 -37.17 -3.22 20.19
CA LEU A 1132 -38.61 -3.11 19.96
C LEU A 1132 -38.94 -1.81 19.24
N LEU A 1133 -39.72 -1.89 18.16
CA LEU A 1133 -40.25 -0.75 17.40
C LEU A 1133 -41.70 -0.48 17.81
N ALA A 1134 -41.99 0.73 18.29
CA ALA A 1134 -43.35 1.24 18.52
C ALA A 1134 -43.93 1.88 17.25
N ASN A 1135 -45.24 2.11 17.20
CA ASN A 1135 -45.90 2.65 16.01
C ASN A 1135 -45.59 4.15 15.84
N SER A 1136 -45.48 4.90 16.94
CA SER A 1136 -45.09 6.33 16.97
C SER A 1136 -44.01 6.66 18.01
N THR A 1137 -43.43 7.85 17.91
CA THR A 1137 -42.39 8.35 18.85
C THR A 1137 -42.98 8.60 20.24
N GLU A 1138 -44.21 9.09 20.31
CA GLU A 1138 -44.95 9.32 21.55
C GLU A 1138 -45.27 8.00 22.25
N GLU A 1139 -45.62 6.98 21.47
CA GLU A 1139 -45.85 5.63 21.96
C GLU A 1139 -44.55 5.02 22.50
N GLN A 1140 -43.42 5.19 21.81
CA GLN A 1140 -42.10 4.78 22.28
C GLN A 1140 -41.73 5.43 23.63
N GLN A 1141 -41.95 6.74 23.78
CA GLN A 1141 -41.72 7.44 25.06
C GLN A 1141 -42.62 6.92 26.18
N LYS A 1142 -43.89 6.60 25.87
CA LYS A 1142 -44.85 6.01 26.82
C LYS A 1142 -44.41 4.61 27.29
N TRP A 1143 -43.95 3.75 26.38
CA TRP A 1143 -43.43 2.41 26.72
C TRP A 1143 -42.17 2.50 27.57
N VAL A 1144 -41.18 3.30 27.15
CA VAL A 1144 -39.93 3.49 27.92
C VAL A 1144 -40.22 4.03 29.32
N SER A 1145 -41.00 5.11 29.44
CA SER A 1145 -41.31 5.75 30.72
C SER A 1145 -42.01 4.81 31.71
N ARG A 1146 -43.00 4.03 31.24
CA ARG A 1146 -43.74 3.09 32.10
C ARG A 1146 -42.93 1.84 32.46
N LEU A 1147 -42.16 1.27 31.53
CA LEU A 1147 -41.29 0.12 31.83
C LEU A 1147 -40.14 0.51 32.78
N LEU A 1148 -39.51 1.68 32.59
CA LEU A 1148 -38.44 2.18 33.45
C LEU A 1148 -38.90 2.36 34.91
N LYS A 1149 -40.16 2.77 35.14
CA LYS A 1149 -40.75 2.88 36.48
C LYS A 1149 -40.89 1.53 37.21
N ARG A 1150 -40.85 0.40 36.51
CA ARG A 1150 -40.95 -0.96 37.10
C ARG A 1150 -39.61 -1.71 37.23
N VAL A 1151 -38.48 -1.10 36.84
CA VAL A 1151 -37.15 -1.73 36.99
C VAL A 1151 -36.65 -1.63 38.45
N PRO A 1152 -36.22 -2.73 39.11
CA PRO A 1152 -35.79 -2.70 40.51
C PRO A 1152 -34.51 -1.88 40.76
N ARG A 1153 -34.55 -0.91 41.69
CA ARG A 1153 -33.37 -0.17 42.16
C ARG A 1153 -32.69 -0.92 43.32
N LYS A 1154 -31.60 -1.67 43.05
CA LYS A 1154 -30.80 -2.33 44.10
C LYS A 1154 -29.82 -1.34 44.79
N PRO A 1155 -29.72 -1.34 46.13
CA PRO A 1155 -28.72 -0.53 46.85
C PRO A 1155 -27.29 -1.10 46.70
N ILE A 1156 -26.29 -0.21 46.75
CA ILE A 1156 -24.88 -0.59 46.73
C ILE A 1156 -24.46 -1.09 48.12
N ALA A 1157 -24.13 -2.38 48.24
CA ALA A 1157 -23.55 -2.96 49.45
C ALA A 1157 -22.04 -3.08 49.33
N HIS A 1158 -21.30 -2.50 50.28
CA HIS A 1158 -19.88 -2.80 50.46
C HIS A 1158 -19.70 -4.24 50.95
N SER A 1159 -18.77 -4.99 50.38
CA SER A 1159 -18.16 -6.13 51.07
C SER A 1159 -16.66 -6.16 50.78
N SER A 1160 -15.91 -6.55 51.81
CA SER A 1160 -14.46 -6.43 51.91
C SER A 1160 -13.79 -7.80 52.03
N SER A 1161 -12.45 -7.78 51.99
CA SER A 1161 -11.51 -8.86 52.35
C SER A 1161 -11.26 -9.97 51.31
N ILE A 1162 -10.00 -10.05 50.86
CA ILE A 1162 -9.06 -11.13 51.20
C ILE A 1162 -7.62 -10.55 51.16
N ALA A 1163 -6.73 -11.15 51.95
CA ALA A 1163 -5.46 -10.63 52.46
C ALA A 1163 -4.40 -10.10 51.45
N ILE A 1164 -3.63 -9.13 51.93
CA ILE A 1164 -2.33 -8.70 51.38
C ILE A 1164 -1.21 -9.42 52.13
N ALA A 1165 -0.18 -9.88 51.40
CA ALA A 1165 1.16 -10.13 51.94
C ALA A 1165 2.12 -9.04 51.43
N SER A 1166 2.97 -8.52 52.32
CA SER A 1166 3.67 -7.23 52.15
C SER A 1166 4.98 -7.31 51.35
N PRO A 1167 5.38 -6.21 50.67
CA PRO A 1167 6.78 -5.84 50.47
C PRO A 1167 7.23 -4.78 51.50
N PRO A 1168 8.55 -4.65 51.79
CA PRO A 1168 9.05 -3.67 52.75
C PRO A 1168 9.34 -2.29 52.13
N SER A 1169 8.79 -1.26 52.78
CA SER A 1169 9.32 0.09 53.06
C SER A 1169 10.42 0.74 52.18
N GLU A 1170 10.12 1.96 51.70
CA GLU A 1170 10.84 3.21 52.05
C GLU A 1170 9.86 4.40 51.81
N ALA A 1171 9.45 5.12 52.87
CA ALA A 1171 10.06 6.35 53.40
C ALA A 1171 9.36 7.65 52.93
N SER A 1172 8.24 7.96 53.58
CA SER A 1172 7.63 9.31 53.65
C SER A 1172 8.45 10.24 54.57
N PRO A 1173 8.32 11.59 54.55
CA PRO A 1173 7.06 12.22 54.97
C PRO A 1173 6.64 13.57 54.30
N THR A 1174 5.33 13.76 54.22
CA THR A 1174 4.63 15.06 54.27
C THR A 1174 5.04 15.84 55.54
N GLY A 1175 5.15 17.16 55.61
CA GLY A 1175 4.25 18.18 55.06
C GLY A 1175 3.60 18.93 56.25
N LEU A 1176 3.54 20.27 56.19
CA LEU A 1176 2.95 21.12 57.23
C LEU A 1176 1.83 22.00 56.65
N SER A 1177 0.73 22.06 57.40
CA SER A 1177 -0.52 22.82 57.16
C SER A 1177 -0.48 24.19 57.88
N PRO A 1178 -1.53 25.05 57.83
CA PRO A 1178 -2.32 25.54 56.69
C PRO A 1178 -2.62 27.08 56.74
N GLN A 1179 -3.48 27.57 55.82
CA GLN A 1179 -4.41 28.73 55.98
C GLN A 1179 -3.87 30.18 55.74
N PRO A 1180 -4.71 31.22 55.47
CA PRO A 1180 -5.08 31.57 54.07
C PRO A 1180 -5.15 33.08 53.69
N SER A 1181 -5.38 33.36 52.38
CA SER A 1181 -5.89 34.64 51.80
C SER A 1181 -4.94 35.87 51.79
N PRO A 1182 -5.23 36.95 51.02
CA PRO A 1182 -5.64 37.02 49.59
C PRO A 1182 -4.86 38.10 48.78
N HIS A 1183 -5.27 38.32 47.51
CA HIS A 1183 -5.05 39.50 46.64
C HIS A 1183 -3.76 39.70 45.80
N LEU A 1184 -4.03 40.22 44.58
CA LEU A 1184 -3.27 41.17 43.74
C LEU A 1184 -2.10 40.69 42.83
N SER A 1185 -2.40 40.72 41.53
CA SER A 1185 -1.60 41.31 40.42
C SER A 1185 -0.07 41.16 40.41
N ASN A 1186 0.46 40.47 39.39
CA ASN A 1186 0.88 41.16 38.14
C ASN A 1186 1.38 40.19 37.05
N LYS A 1187 1.24 40.65 35.78
CA LYS A 1187 1.97 40.18 34.58
C LYS A 1187 3.43 40.71 34.61
N PRO A 1188 4.39 40.23 33.78
CA PRO A 1188 4.26 39.84 32.35
C PRO A 1188 3.59 38.49 32.08
#